data_AF-A0A9Q1HE52-F1
#
_entry.id   AF-A0A9Q1HE52-F1
#
_cell.length_a   1.000
_cell.length_b   1.000
_cell.length_c   1.000
_cell.angle_alpha   90.00
_cell.angle_beta   90.00
_cell.angle_gamma   90.00
#
_symmetry.space_group_name_H-M   'P 1'
#
loop_
_entity.id
_entity.type
_entity.pdbx_description
1 polymer ?
#
loop_
_entity_poly.entity_id
_entity_poly.type
_entity_poly.pdbx_seq_one_letter_code
_entity_poly.pdbx_strand_id
1 'polypeptide(L)'
;MFTNKKEVMFFLSFLNNLVPFESAEYLKAHIQHASFIPSKFKVHLDDYISLAKTRLQDLGVPWDATGIFKPKQDEAAGSSKVQVKNPIEVDISRAVQAFEEKGKIPPAVIQAIMFRRKYFHTYFLPALLKPRMLPDIPDSKMKFILALNEANKIPAEMYQEYELKCGQMLNDLLEGAFTEEAMEEVQEPMDALKGDMEKLANIVKSGWTGDDLRRQLSVISDGLKTMLVNVDTVSAQEVVDLEQAVMDKYVAEVVDVLLAGFCGVASTSEVKEGQRSFQWLEPFVTMLGGHSALHTMLLQKMWSSVADKEGCSSKEEIGDCTSLFVGIQIRQDMYPKVKTSRMDRVYSILEVAAEKIPISKREGMVAALRFLTGILECSLNVSSSSDVHLHDIVPSPVVHKFLYLLERFKNCEKHRRDRLIGDEKFEEILHVCRSEKFKMLVTSKGKAKLDQWVKWELQVVPHWDILYDCERHNYHHLALMGDFLPGLEKECTKTGLTVYWKAMNIIVNALMDHSRGQHLCLKEDKSEMTYSSQREIVQLLAEILSMLPAEQQGSQTIKHQLISIFDERCEEVKGGLDSELIPSVMAAEIDSFVRLLLTLPPPFILTNHITHTPNESLLSHLAKFLEENRRHLMVNSFHLPHLLTAHIFKGLTILSSSSESWELDTALTNMITLCPLLKISFMVHWYKLKPFTLMGSKPSVTLQQFEAVHQWIENTTSGSESSSTSLKTTPSEDGLLLSACLLVKIHQKQIHLTDRIFNYLCTSPSHEVFQALAEVFICEIGWKLLQGEHNHFFKYLVEFIRMNYTRVLPLFAGQSTLRRRVCHPSSESLYSVVFFKLFERDDSSLWSENQMLPSSALLTTALECHIKFRDLYLLCGPLTPSRTLGHTDQILSVELLAACNNTMLRLINLSLPADIQNLPDTVVQRSSPEVQSYLRIKGKQLAS
;
A
#
# COMPACT_ATOMS: atom_id res chain seq x y z
N MET A 1 -25.82 -32.28 -18.69
CA MET A 1 -27.25 -32.62 -18.54
C MET A 1 -27.43 -34.08 -18.94
N PHE A 2 -27.68 -34.97 -17.98
CA PHE A 2 -27.92 -36.39 -18.25
C PHE A 2 -29.41 -36.63 -18.51
N THR A 3 -29.78 -37.15 -19.68
CA THR A 3 -31.18 -37.42 -20.07
C THR A 3 -31.54 -38.91 -20.06
N ASN A 4 -30.56 -39.82 -19.92
CA ASN A 4 -30.73 -41.26 -20.09
C ASN A 4 -30.28 -42.08 -18.85
N LYS A 5 -31.12 -43.01 -18.38
CA LYS A 5 -30.85 -43.87 -17.20
C LYS A 5 -29.58 -44.71 -17.35
N LYS A 6 -29.31 -45.22 -18.56
CA LYS A 6 -28.14 -46.08 -18.81
C LYS A 6 -26.82 -45.29 -18.68
N GLU A 7 -26.81 -44.04 -19.10
CA GLU A 7 -25.64 -43.16 -19.02
C GLU A 7 -25.31 -42.78 -17.57
N VAL A 8 -26.32 -42.47 -16.75
CA VAL A 8 -26.12 -42.15 -15.31
C VAL A 8 -25.57 -43.36 -14.54
N MET A 9 -26.13 -44.55 -14.80
CA MET A 9 -25.67 -45.80 -14.18
C MET A 9 -24.23 -46.15 -14.59
N PHE A 10 -23.91 -45.99 -15.88
CA PHE A 10 -22.56 -46.20 -16.38
C PHE A 10 -21.57 -45.22 -15.76
N PHE A 11 -21.91 -43.93 -15.72
CA PHE A 11 -21.07 -42.89 -15.14
C PHE A 11 -20.79 -43.12 -13.64
N LEU A 12 -21.83 -43.42 -12.84
CA LEU A 12 -21.65 -43.69 -11.41
C LEU A 12 -20.86 -44.99 -11.16
N SER A 13 -21.09 -46.04 -11.96
CA SER A 13 -20.30 -47.27 -11.88
C SER A 13 -18.84 -47.04 -12.26
N PHE A 14 -18.59 -46.18 -13.25
CA PHE A 14 -17.24 -45.80 -13.66
C PHE A 14 -16.52 -45.02 -12.56
N LEU A 15 -17.19 -44.04 -11.96
CA LEU A 15 -16.65 -43.28 -10.82
C LEU A 15 -16.36 -44.19 -9.61
N ASN A 16 -17.27 -45.11 -9.27
CA ASN A 16 -17.03 -46.10 -8.20
C ASN A 16 -15.76 -46.93 -8.45
N ASN A 17 -15.51 -47.35 -9.68
CA ASN A 17 -14.31 -48.13 -10.05
C ASN A 17 -13.02 -47.28 -10.00
N LEU A 18 -13.12 -45.96 -10.13
CA LEU A 18 -11.98 -45.05 -10.10
C LEU A 18 -11.56 -44.62 -8.69
N VAL A 19 -12.45 -44.70 -7.68
CA VAL A 19 -12.16 -44.26 -6.29
C VAL A 19 -10.84 -44.80 -5.72
N PRO A 20 -10.45 -46.07 -5.92
CA PRO A 20 -9.17 -46.57 -5.38
C PRO A 20 -7.94 -45.88 -5.97
N PHE A 21 -8.05 -45.37 -7.19
CA PHE A 21 -6.96 -44.82 -8.01
C PHE A 21 -6.99 -43.29 -8.13
N GLU A 22 -8.07 -42.63 -7.69
CA GLU A 22 -8.20 -41.18 -7.73
C GLU A 22 -7.39 -40.48 -6.63
N SER A 23 -6.84 -39.31 -6.96
CA SER A 23 -6.16 -38.45 -5.97
C SER A 23 -7.17 -37.80 -5.01
N ALA A 24 -6.70 -37.41 -3.82
CA ALA A 24 -7.55 -36.80 -2.79
C ALA A 24 -8.20 -35.47 -3.25
N GLU A 25 -7.61 -34.76 -4.20
CA GLU A 25 -8.12 -33.49 -4.73
C GLU A 25 -9.35 -33.71 -5.62
N TYR A 26 -9.33 -34.75 -6.47
CA TYR A 26 -10.47 -35.08 -7.34
C TYR A 26 -11.65 -35.62 -6.54
N LEU A 27 -11.40 -36.48 -5.55
CA LEU A 27 -12.45 -36.98 -4.65
C LEU A 27 -13.16 -35.85 -3.90
N LYS A 28 -12.42 -34.83 -3.46
CA LYS A 28 -12.99 -33.62 -2.83
C LYS A 28 -13.87 -32.84 -3.80
N ALA A 29 -13.41 -32.62 -5.03
CA ALA A 29 -14.20 -31.93 -6.05
C ALA A 29 -15.50 -32.67 -6.35
N HIS A 30 -15.46 -34.01 -6.42
CA HIS A 30 -16.65 -34.84 -6.65
C HIS A 30 -17.69 -34.75 -5.51
N ILE A 31 -17.23 -34.61 -4.25
CA ILE A 31 -18.12 -34.43 -3.08
C ILE A 31 -18.68 -33.00 -3.02
N GLN A 32 -17.84 -31.99 -3.30
CA GLN A 32 -18.22 -30.57 -3.19
C GLN A 32 -19.09 -30.09 -4.36
N HIS A 33 -18.85 -30.63 -5.55
CA HIS A 33 -19.54 -30.29 -6.79
C HIS A 33 -20.26 -31.50 -7.37
N ALA A 34 -21.08 -32.14 -6.55
CA ALA A 34 -21.94 -33.24 -7.02
C ALA A 34 -22.78 -32.76 -8.20
N SER A 35 -22.60 -33.42 -9.36
CA SER A 35 -23.27 -33.05 -10.59
C SER A 35 -24.79 -33.13 -10.44
N PHE A 36 -25.54 -32.32 -11.18
CA PHE A 36 -27.01 -32.38 -11.15
C PHE A 36 -27.51 -33.74 -11.69
N ILE A 37 -27.82 -34.66 -10.78
CA ILE A 37 -28.41 -35.97 -11.07
C ILE A 37 -29.90 -35.93 -10.73
N PRO A 38 -30.80 -36.38 -11.63
CA PRO A 38 -32.24 -36.44 -11.35
C PRO A 38 -32.55 -37.24 -10.07
N SER A 39 -33.53 -36.76 -9.29
CA SER A 39 -33.87 -37.28 -7.95
C SER A 39 -34.08 -38.80 -7.87
N LYS A 40 -34.45 -39.44 -8.98
CA LYS A 40 -34.64 -40.91 -9.10
C LYS A 40 -33.37 -41.74 -8.92
N PHE A 41 -32.18 -41.15 -9.06
CA PHE A 41 -30.87 -41.83 -8.95
C PHE A 41 -30.02 -41.35 -7.77
N LYS A 42 -30.62 -40.55 -6.87
CA LYS A 42 -29.92 -39.96 -5.73
C LYS A 42 -29.28 -40.99 -4.81
N VAL A 43 -29.94 -42.14 -4.62
CA VAL A 43 -29.42 -43.26 -3.82
C VAL A 43 -28.05 -43.75 -4.32
N HIS A 44 -27.86 -43.87 -5.63
CA HIS A 44 -26.60 -44.38 -6.20
C HIS A 44 -25.47 -43.32 -6.16
N LEU A 45 -25.85 -42.04 -6.17
CA LEU A 45 -24.92 -40.94 -5.93
C LEU A 45 -24.51 -40.91 -4.45
N ASP A 46 -25.45 -41.12 -3.53
CA ASP A 46 -25.17 -41.15 -2.09
C ASP A 46 -24.21 -42.31 -1.74
N ASP A 47 -24.38 -43.48 -2.37
CA ASP A 47 -23.45 -44.62 -2.24
C ASP A 47 -22.02 -44.26 -2.71
N TYR A 48 -21.89 -43.61 -3.87
CA TYR A 48 -20.60 -43.13 -4.36
C TYR A 48 -19.97 -42.08 -3.43
N ILE A 49 -20.76 -41.10 -2.96
CA ILE A 49 -20.29 -40.06 -2.04
C ILE A 49 -19.82 -40.68 -0.72
N SER A 50 -20.51 -41.70 -0.22
CA SER A 50 -20.09 -42.45 0.98
C SER A 50 -18.75 -43.15 0.76
N LEU A 51 -18.58 -43.80 -0.40
CA LEU A 51 -17.32 -44.46 -0.77
C LEU A 51 -16.16 -43.46 -0.91
N ALA A 52 -16.38 -42.33 -1.56
CA ALA A 52 -15.39 -41.26 -1.72
C ALA A 52 -14.98 -40.63 -0.37
N LYS A 53 -15.95 -40.41 0.55
CA LYS A 53 -15.68 -39.92 1.91
C LYS A 53 -14.84 -40.90 2.72
N THR A 54 -15.16 -42.19 2.63
CA THR A 54 -14.41 -43.25 3.33
C THR A 54 -12.96 -43.30 2.82
N ARG A 55 -12.77 -43.21 1.49
CA ARG A 55 -11.43 -43.18 0.90
C ARG A 55 -10.60 -41.97 1.34
N LEU A 56 -11.21 -40.79 1.44
CA LEU A 56 -10.54 -39.60 1.97
C LEU A 56 -10.14 -39.76 3.45
N GLN A 57 -10.97 -40.45 4.24
CA GLN A 57 -10.66 -40.78 5.62
C GLN A 57 -9.47 -41.75 5.73
N ASP A 58 -9.40 -42.78 4.87
CA ASP A 58 -8.26 -43.70 4.80
C ASP A 58 -6.95 -43.00 4.42
N LEU A 59 -7.03 -41.94 3.60
CA LEU A 59 -5.88 -41.12 3.19
C LEU A 59 -5.49 -40.07 4.25
N GLY A 60 -6.21 -39.97 5.37
CA GLY A 60 -5.96 -38.98 6.42
C GLY A 60 -6.30 -37.54 6.02
N VAL A 61 -7.09 -37.33 4.96
CA VAL A 61 -7.40 -36.01 4.42
C VAL A 61 -8.87 -35.64 4.77
N PRO A 62 -9.13 -34.54 5.49
CA PRO A 62 -10.50 -34.12 5.81
C PRO A 62 -11.26 -33.73 4.53
N TRP A 63 -12.50 -34.24 4.40
CA TRP A 63 -13.35 -34.02 3.23
C TRP A 63 -13.98 -32.62 3.19
N ASP A 64 -14.14 -31.97 4.35
CA ASP A 64 -14.56 -30.56 4.48
C ASP A 64 -13.34 -29.62 4.49
N ALA A 65 -12.67 -29.47 3.34
CA ALA A 65 -11.57 -28.52 3.18
C ALA A 65 -12.05 -27.07 2.94
N THR A 66 -13.07 -26.60 3.67
CA THR A 66 -13.34 -25.16 3.75
C THR A 66 -13.19 -24.74 5.20
N GLY A 67 -11.99 -24.27 5.56
CA GLY A 67 -11.80 -23.55 6.81
C GLY A 67 -12.80 -22.40 6.96
N ILE A 68 -13.02 -21.94 8.19
CA ILE A 68 -13.84 -20.74 8.48
C ILE A 68 -13.32 -19.54 7.68
N PHE A 69 -12.02 -19.51 7.39
CA PHE A 69 -11.37 -18.48 6.59
C PHE A 69 -10.84 -19.08 5.27
N LYS A 70 -11.18 -18.47 4.13
CA LYS A 70 -10.57 -18.82 2.85
C LYS A 70 -9.06 -18.51 2.90
N PRO A 71 -8.18 -19.40 2.41
CA PRO A 71 -6.76 -19.07 2.26
C PRO A 71 -6.60 -17.88 1.31
N LYS A 72 -5.77 -16.90 1.70
CA LYS A 72 -5.23 -15.91 0.76
C LYS A 72 -4.31 -16.66 -0.20
N GLN A 73 -4.35 -16.34 -1.49
CA GLN A 73 -3.58 -17.06 -2.52
C GLN A 73 -2.06 -16.85 -2.46
N ASP A 74 -1.58 -15.97 -1.56
CA ASP A 74 -0.15 -15.66 -1.40
C ASP A 74 0.71 -16.85 -0.88
N GLU A 75 0.11 -17.96 -0.44
CA GLU A 75 0.83 -19.17 -0.03
C GLU A 75 0.90 -20.27 -1.11
N ALA A 76 0.27 -20.08 -2.28
CA ALA A 76 0.22 -21.09 -3.33
C ALA A 76 1.31 -20.96 -4.41
N ALA A 77 2.09 -19.89 -4.41
CA ALA A 77 3.12 -19.65 -5.42
C ALA A 77 4.46 -19.25 -4.79
N GLY A 78 5.12 -20.17 -4.09
CA GLY A 78 6.46 -19.89 -3.59
C GLY A 78 7.08 -20.86 -2.58
N SER A 79 7.46 -22.05 -3.05
CA SER A 79 8.53 -22.90 -2.49
C SER A 79 8.33 -23.59 -1.13
N SER A 80 9.00 -24.74 -1.04
CA SER A 80 9.42 -25.45 0.18
C SER A 80 8.33 -26.21 0.94
N LYS A 81 8.59 -27.50 1.14
CA LYS A 81 7.84 -28.41 2.00
C LYS A 81 7.94 -27.95 3.47
N VAL A 82 7.25 -26.89 3.81
CA VAL A 82 7.00 -26.48 5.19
C VAL A 82 5.89 -27.37 5.73
N GLN A 83 6.12 -27.95 6.90
CA GLN A 83 5.22 -28.86 7.60
C GLN A 83 3.75 -28.45 7.47
N VAL A 84 2.90 -29.41 7.10
CA VAL A 84 1.45 -29.25 6.99
C VAL A 84 0.90 -28.87 8.37
N LYS A 85 0.80 -27.57 8.67
CA LYS A 85 0.06 -27.07 9.83
C LYS A 85 -1.40 -27.44 9.63
N ASN A 86 -2.03 -28.01 10.66
CA ASN A 86 -3.42 -28.44 10.57
C ASN A 86 -4.32 -27.26 10.16
N PRO A 87 -5.25 -27.44 9.19
CA PRO A 87 -6.08 -26.35 8.67
C PRO A 87 -6.91 -25.64 9.76
N ILE A 88 -7.21 -26.35 10.85
CA ILE A 88 -7.94 -25.82 12.02
C ILE A 88 -7.11 -24.81 12.81
N GLU A 89 -5.78 -25.01 12.93
CA GLU A 89 -4.90 -24.08 13.67
C GLU A 89 -4.71 -22.77 12.91
N VAL A 90 -4.70 -22.84 11.57
CA VAL A 90 -4.68 -21.66 10.69
C VAL A 90 -5.97 -20.84 10.85
N ASP A 91 -7.11 -21.49 10.93
CA ASP A 91 -8.41 -20.83 11.16
C ASP A 91 -8.49 -20.18 12.54
N ILE A 92 -7.97 -20.84 13.59
CA ILE A 92 -7.92 -20.27 14.94
C ILE A 92 -7.02 -19.02 14.96
N SER A 93 -5.84 -19.11 14.33
CA SER A 93 -4.90 -17.98 14.26
C SER A 93 -5.52 -16.77 13.56
N ARG A 94 -6.23 -16.99 12.44
CA ARG A 94 -6.96 -15.93 11.72
C ARG A 94 -8.15 -15.40 12.52
N ALA A 95 -8.85 -16.23 13.28
CA ALA A 95 -9.95 -15.79 14.13
C ALA A 95 -9.46 -14.86 15.25
N VAL A 96 -8.34 -15.21 15.90
CA VAL A 96 -7.72 -14.39 16.95
C VAL A 96 -7.19 -13.08 16.38
N GLN A 97 -6.51 -13.11 15.23
CA GLN A 97 -6.03 -11.90 14.56
C GLN A 97 -7.19 -10.97 14.15
N ALA A 98 -8.28 -11.53 13.59
CA ALA A 98 -9.46 -10.75 13.21
C ALA A 98 -10.20 -10.16 14.42
N PHE A 99 -10.10 -10.79 15.59
CA PHE A 99 -10.62 -10.27 16.85
C PHE A 99 -9.74 -9.16 17.40
N GLU A 100 -8.42 -9.30 17.32
CA GLU A 100 -7.43 -8.29 17.73
C GLU A 100 -7.59 -6.99 16.93
N GLU A 101 -7.80 -7.07 15.62
CA GLU A 101 -8.02 -5.90 14.75
C GLU A 101 -9.32 -5.14 15.05
N LYS A 102 -10.36 -5.80 15.58
CA LYS A 102 -11.73 -5.24 15.64
C LYS A 102 -12.35 -5.16 17.04
N GLY A 103 -11.75 -5.83 18.03
CA GLY A 103 -12.29 -5.98 19.39
C GLY A 103 -13.68 -6.65 19.47
N LYS A 104 -14.16 -7.26 18.38
CA LYS A 104 -15.49 -7.88 18.26
C LYS A 104 -15.35 -9.27 17.64
N ILE A 105 -16.21 -10.21 18.05
CA ILE A 105 -16.21 -11.58 17.51
C ILE A 105 -16.34 -11.54 15.98
N PRO A 106 -15.42 -12.15 15.22
CA PRO A 106 -15.44 -12.08 13.77
C PRO A 106 -16.76 -12.58 13.16
N PRO A 107 -17.35 -11.87 12.18
CA PRO A 107 -18.60 -12.29 11.55
C PRO A 107 -18.52 -13.68 10.92
N ALA A 108 -17.35 -14.07 10.41
CA ALA A 108 -17.10 -15.40 9.86
C ALA A 108 -17.25 -16.51 10.92
N VAL A 109 -16.82 -16.25 12.16
CA VAL A 109 -16.96 -17.19 13.27
C VAL A 109 -18.43 -17.26 13.71
N ILE A 110 -19.14 -16.13 13.77
CA ILE A 110 -20.58 -16.11 14.06
C ILE A 110 -21.37 -16.88 12.99
N GLN A 111 -21.04 -16.67 11.71
CA GLN A 111 -21.63 -17.43 10.61
C GLN A 111 -21.32 -18.92 10.72
N ALA A 112 -20.08 -19.31 11.08
CA ALA A 112 -19.74 -20.70 11.32
C ALA A 112 -20.52 -21.30 12.51
N ILE A 113 -20.74 -20.54 13.59
CA ILE A 113 -21.57 -20.96 14.72
C ILE A 113 -23.05 -21.12 14.30
N MET A 114 -23.56 -20.28 13.40
CA MET A 114 -24.96 -20.36 12.95
C MET A 114 -25.19 -21.47 11.91
N PHE A 115 -24.33 -21.54 10.89
CA PHE A 115 -24.52 -22.36 9.70
C PHE A 115 -23.68 -23.64 9.67
N ARG A 116 -22.61 -23.73 10.47
CA ARG A 116 -21.67 -24.87 10.54
C ARG A 116 -21.48 -25.40 11.96
N ARG A 117 -22.58 -25.49 12.72
CA ARG A 117 -22.59 -25.88 14.15
C ARG A 117 -21.76 -27.13 14.47
N LYS A 118 -21.90 -28.20 13.68
CA LYS A 118 -21.16 -29.46 13.89
C LYS A 118 -19.65 -29.26 13.78
N TYR A 119 -19.18 -28.55 12.76
CA TYR A 119 -17.76 -28.24 12.59
C TYR A 119 -17.23 -27.39 13.74
N PHE A 120 -17.98 -26.37 14.15
CA PHE A 120 -17.60 -25.48 15.23
C PHE A 120 -17.42 -26.22 16.57
N HIS A 121 -18.39 -27.05 16.97
CA HIS A 121 -18.34 -27.73 18.27
C HIS A 121 -17.40 -28.95 18.28
N THR A 122 -17.21 -29.64 17.15
CA THR A 122 -16.41 -30.88 17.12
C THR A 122 -14.93 -30.63 16.81
N TYR A 123 -14.59 -29.59 16.03
CA TYR A 123 -13.22 -29.37 15.57
C TYR A 123 -12.67 -28.02 16.02
N PHE A 124 -13.38 -26.93 15.76
CA PHE A 124 -12.86 -25.58 16.01
C PHE A 124 -12.78 -25.25 17.50
N LEU A 125 -13.84 -25.52 18.26
CA LEU A 125 -13.94 -25.17 19.68
C LEU A 125 -12.99 -25.99 20.57
N PRO A 126 -12.86 -27.34 20.40
CA PRO A 126 -11.88 -28.12 21.15
C PRO A 126 -10.44 -27.71 20.85
N ALA A 127 -10.12 -27.36 19.61
CA ALA A 127 -8.80 -26.87 19.23
C ALA A 127 -8.52 -25.45 19.77
N LEU A 128 -9.56 -24.59 19.86
CA LEU A 128 -9.46 -23.27 20.48
C LEU A 128 -9.21 -23.39 21.99
N LEU A 129 -9.97 -24.24 22.68
CA LEU A 129 -9.90 -24.55 24.12
C LEU A 129 -8.84 -25.59 24.47
N LYS A 130 -7.77 -25.72 23.68
CA LYS A 130 -6.64 -26.57 24.03
C LYS A 130 -5.99 -26.03 25.33
N PRO A 131 -5.82 -26.87 26.38
CA PRO A 131 -5.23 -26.45 27.65
C PRO A 131 -3.89 -25.75 27.45
N ARG A 132 -3.68 -24.64 28.16
CA ARG A 132 -2.47 -23.81 28.06
C ARG A 132 -2.25 -23.03 29.35
N MET A 133 -1.04 -22.53 29.55
CA MET A 133 -0.75 -21.58 30.61
C MET A 133 -1.47 -20.25 30.32
N LEU A 134 -2.21 -19.76 31.31
CA LEU A 134 -2.90 -18.47 31.22
C LEU A 134 -1.94 -17.38 31.72
N PRO A 135 -1.60 -16.38 30.89
CA PRO A 135 -0.76 -15.26 31.32
C PRO A 135 -1.49 -14.36 32.32
N ASP A 136 -0.75 -13.73 33.24
CA ASP A 136 -1.30 -12.80 34.25
C ASP A 136 -2.05 -11.62 33.62
N ILE A 137 -1.62 -11.20 32.42
CA ILE A 137 -2.33 -10.24 31.56
C ILE A 137 -3.02 -11.01 30.44
N PRO A 138 -4.35 -10.88 30.26
CA PRO A 138 -5.08 -11.68 29.28
C PRO A 138 -4.63 -11.36 27.85
N ASP A 139 -4.14 -12.37 27.15
CA ASP A 139 -3.71 -12.28 25.76
C ASP A 139 -4.90 -12.21 24.79
N SER A 140 -4.63 -11.91 23.51
CA SER A 140 -5.65 -11.74 22.46
C SER A 140 -6.54 -13.00 22.32
N LYS A 141 -5.98 -14.19 22.54
CA LYS A 141 -6.72 -15.47 22.54
C LYS A 141 -7.63 -15.61 23.77
N MET A 142 -7.19 -15.22 24.97
CA MET A 142 -7.99 -15.26 26.19
C MET A 142 -9.15 -14.25 26.12
N LYS A 143 -8.87 -13.02 25.67
CA LYS A 143 -9.92 -12.00 25.43
C LYS A 143 -10.97 -12.50 24.43
N PHE A 144 -10.55 -13.21 23.38
CA PHE A 144 -11.46 -13.79 22.40
C PHE A 144 -12.33 -14.92 22.99
N ILE A 145 -11.75 -15.82 23.80
CA ILE A 145 -12.48 -16.89 24.48
C ILE A 145 -13.50 -16.31 25.46
N LEU A 146 -13.12 -15.29 26.25
CA LEU A 146 -14.01 -14.59 27.17
C LEU A 146 -15.18 -13.94 26.43
N ALA A 147 -14.92 -13.24 25.33
CA ALA A 147 -15.96 -12.63 24.51
C ALA A 147 -16.94 -13.68 23.93
N LEU A 148 -16.44 -14.86 23.52
CA LEU A 148 -17.29 -15.98 23.05
C LEU A 148 -18.12 -16.59 24.19
N ASN A 149 -17.58 -16.64 25.40
CA ASN A 149 -18.27 -17.13 26.60
C ASN A 149 -19.39 -16.17 27.03
N GLU A 150 -19.10 -14.86 27.13
CA GLU A 150 -20.09 -13.80 27.41
C GLU A 150 -21.24 -13.78 26.40
N ALA A 151 -20.95 -14.09 25.13
CA ALA A 151 -21.94 -14.19 24.06
C ALA A 151 -22.75 -15.51 24.08
N ASN A 152 -22.57 -16.36 25.08
CA ASN A 152 -23.18 -17.69 25.23
C ASN A 152 -22.94 -18.59 23.99
N LYS A 153 -21.75 -18.53 23.40
CA LYS A 153 -21.37 -19.34 22.21
C LYS A 153 -20.50 -20.56 22.56
N ILE A 154 -20.10 -20.69 23.82
CA ILE A 154 -19.37 -21.83 24.36
C ILE A 154 -20.28 -22.53 25.40
N PRO A 155 -20.49 -23.85 25.32
CA PRO A 155 -21.12 -24.61 26.38
C PRO A 155 -20.38 -24.49 27.71
N ALA A 156 -21.09 -24.19 28.79
CA ALA A 156 -20.50 -23.95 30.12
C ALA A 156 -19.63 -25.12 30.63
N GLU A 157 -20.03 -26.36 30.33
CA GLU A 157 -19.29 -27.58 30.69
C GLU A 157 -17.89 -27.61 30.08
N MET A 158 -17.74 -27.27 28.78
CA MET A 158 -16.44 -27.24 28.11
C MET A 158 -15.55 -26.10 28.58
N TYR A 159 -16.14 -24.97 28.98
CA TYR A 159 -15.38 -23.84 29.52
C TYR A 159 -14.84 -24.14 30.93
N GLN A 160 -15.65 -24.77 31.79
CA GLN A 160 -15.22 -25.19 33.13
C GLN A 160 -14.14 -26.26 33.08
N GLU A 161 -14.25 -27.24 32.17
CA GLU A 161 -13.22 -28.26 31.96
C GLU A 161 -11.89 -27.63 31.48
N TYR A 162 -11.99 -26.60 30.62
CA TYR A 162 -10.83 -25.84 30.17
C TYR A 162 -10.13 -25.09 31.31
N GLU A 163 -10.86 -24.34 32.14
CA GLU A 163 -10.29 -23.63 33.30
C GLU A 163 -9.64 -24.60 34.29
N LEU A 164 -10.32 -25.70 34.61
CA LEU A 164 -9.81 -26.72 35.51
C LEU A 164 -8.51 -27.34 35.00
N LYS A 165 -8.44 -27.70 33.70
CA LYS A 165 -7.21 -28.25 33.10
C LYS A 165 -6.09 -27.23 32.99
N CYS A 166 -6.39 -25.95 32.74
CA CYS A 166 -5.38 -24.90 32.74
C CYS A 166 -4.84 -24.64 34.16
N GLY A 167 -5.71 -24.70 35.18
CA GLY A 167 -5.32 -24.61 36.59
C GLY A 167 -4.51 -25.83 37.07
N GLN A 168 -4.86 -27.03 36.61
CA GLN A 168 -4.06 -28.24 36.85
C GLN A 168 -2.67 -28.11 36.21
N MET A 169 -2.56 -27.59 34.99
CA MET A 169 -1.27 -27.35 34.33
C MET A 169 -0.41 -26.32 35.08
N LEU A 170 -1.04 -25.33 35.73
CA LEU A 170 -0.35 -24.39 36.63
C LEU A 170 0.13 -25.11 37.90
N ASN A 171 -0.72 -25.95 38.50
CA ASN A 171 -0.39 -26.71 39.70
C ASN A 171 0.66 -27.79 39.44
N ASP A 172 0.64 -28.49 38.32
CA ASP A 172 1.66 -29.47 37.92
C ASP A 172 3.04 -28.80 37.74
N LEU A 173 3.06 -27.55 37.28
CA LEU A 173 4.28 -26.75 37.18
C LEU A 173 4.72 -26.23 38.55
N LEU A 174 3.79 -25.93 39.47
CA LEU A 174 4.09 -25.60 40.86
C LEU A 174 4.51 -26.86 41.66
N GLU A 175 4.04 -28.05 41.34
CA GLU A 175 4.54 -29.29 41.94
C GLU A 175 5.87 -29.74 41.31
N GLY A 176 6.11 -29.42 40.02
CA GLY A 176 7.38 -29.66 39.33
C GLY A 176 8.46 -28.58 39.53
N ALA A 177 8.10 -27.38 40.00
CA ALA A 177 9.02 -26.26 40.27
C ALA A 177 9.29 -26.01 41.76
N PHE A 178 8.73 -26.83 42.65
CA PHE A 178 9.01 -26.77 44.10
C PHE A 178 9.46 -28.13 44.64
N THR A 179 10.55 -28.65 44.06
CA THR A 179 11.55 -29.39 44.85
C THR A 179 12.79 -28.51 44.90
N GLU A 180 13.19 -28.07 46.10
CA GLU A 180 14.39 -27.25 46.33
C GLU A 180 15.66 -27.84 45.66
N GLU A 181 15.65 -29.15 45.37
CA GLU A 181 16.72 -29.89 44.70
C GLU A 181 16.89 -29.57 43.19
N ALA A 182 15.86 -29.13 42.46
CA ALA A 182 15.95 -28.88 41.00
C ALA A 182 16.38 -27.45 40.62
N MET A 183 16.20 -26.47 41.53
CA MET A 183 16.69 -25.10 41.33
C MET A 183 18.19 -24.98 41.65
N GLU A 184 18.74 -25.83 42.50
CA GLU A 184 20.19 -25.91 42.72
C GLU A 184 20.93 -26.46 41.48
N GLU A 185 20.35 -27.44 40.75
CA GLU A 185 21.00 -28.08 39.60
C GLU A 185 21.20 -27.19 38.35
N VAL A 186 20.37 -26.14 38.13
CA VAL A 186 20.47 -25.25 36.94
C VAL A 186 21.32 -23.99 37.21
N GLN A 187 21.37 -23.54 38.46
CA GLN A 187 22.12 -22.35 38.86
C GLN A 187 23.64 -22.62 38.92
N GLU A 188 24.03 -23.82 39.38
CA GLU A 188 25.43 -24.27 39.45
C GLU A 188 26.20 -24.21 38.11
N PRO A 189 25.70 -24.76 36.98
CA PRO A 189 26.42 -24.71 35.69
C PRO A 189 26.52 -23.29 35.11
N MET A 190 25.51 -22.45 35.32
CA MET A 190 25.51 -21.05 34.88
C MET A 190 26.51 -20.20 35.67
N ASP A 191 26.61 -20.41 36.98
CA ASP A 191 27.57 -19.70 37.82
C ASP A 191 29.00 -20.20 37.61
N ALA A 192 29.18 -21.49 37.29
CA ALA A 192 30.46 -22.03 36.83
C ALA A 192 30.92 -21.36 35.52
N LEU A 193 30.03 -21.21 34.54
CA LEU A 193 30.32 -20.52 33.28
C LEU A 193 30.70 -19.05 33.48
N LYS A 194 29.98 -18.32 34.35
CA LYS A 194 30.36 -16.94 34.72
C LYS A 194 31.76 -16.90 35.34
N GLY A 195 32.05 -17.80 36.27
CA GLY A 195 33.37 -17.89 36.91
C GLY A 195 34.49 -18.20 35.90
N ASP A 196 34.24 -19.03 34.91
CA ASP A 196 35.20 -19.33 33.85
C ASP A 196 35.41 -18.15 32.89
N MET A 197 34.36 -17.39 32.57
CA MET A 197 34.48 -16.13 31.81
C MET A 197 35.27 -15.06 32.59
N GLU A 198 35.11 -14.97 33.90
CA GLU A 198 35.92 -14.08 34.75
C GLU A 198 37.40 -14.50 34.78
N LYS A 199 37.70 -15.81 34.83
CA LYS A 199 39.07 -16.33 34.71
C LYS A 199 39.68 -15.96 33.36
N LEU A 200 38.92 -16.07 32.28
CA LEU A 200 39.35 -15.64 30.94
C LEU A 200 39.72 -14.14 30.93
N ALA A 201 38.88 -13.29 31.51
CA ALA A 201 39.16 -11.85 31.62
C ALA A 201 40.44 -11.58 32.42
N ASN A 202 40.68 -12.31 33.51
CA ASN A 202 41.90 -12.16 34.31
C ASN A 202 43.17 -12.58 33.55
N ILE A 203 43.10 -13.65 32.76
CA ILE A 203 44.23 -14.12 31.92
C ILE A 203 44.56 -13.10 30.82
N VAL A 204 43.54 -12.50 30.21
CA VAL A 204 43.73 -11.43 29.22
C VAL A 204 44.37 -10.19 29.86
N LYS A 205 43.94 -9.81 31.09
CA LYS A 205 44.52 -8.69 31.85
C LYS A 205 45.99 -8.88 32.24
N SER A 206 46.36 -10.08 32.69
CA SER A 206 47.71 -10.40 33.19
C SER A 206 48.74 -10.60 32.08
N GLY A 207 48.30 -10.69 30.82
CA GLY A 207 49.11 -11.15 29.70
C GLY A 207 49.10 -12.68 29.64
N TRP A 208 48.77 -13.23 28.47
CA TRP A 208 48.54 -14.66 28.29
C TRP A 208 49.63 -15.31 27.43
N THR A 209 49.84 -16.61 27.64
CA THR A 209 50.47 -17.47 26.64
C THR A 209 49.39 -18.10 25.76
N GLY A 210 49.73 -18.44 24.51
CA GLY A 210 48.77 -19.09 23.59
C GLY A 210 48.16 -20.37 24.15
N ASP A 211 48.89 -21.08 25.01
CA ASP A 211 48.46 -22.32 25.65
C ASP A 211 47.49 -22.08 26.80
N ASP A 212 47.70 -21.06 27.63
CA ASP A 212 46.80 -20.73 28.75
C ASP A 212 45.42 -20.29 28.25
N LEU A 213 45.39 -19.52 27.15
CA LEU A 213 44.14 -19.12 26.49
C LEU A 213 43.40 -20.34 25.93
N ARG A 214 44.08 -21.21 25.19
CA ARG A 214 43.48 -22.43 24.62
C ARG A 214 42.92 -23.36 25.68
N ARG A 215 43.64 -23.52 26.80
CA ARG A 215 43.17 -24.33 27.94
C ARG A 215 41.86 -23.81 28.51
N GLN A 216 41.75 -22.50 28.77
CA GLN A 216 40.49 -21.94 29.28
C GLN A 216 39.36 -22.02 28.24
N LEU A 217 39.64 -21.76 26.97
CA LEU A 217 38.64 -21.90 25.91
C LEU A 217 38.15 -23.35 25.76
N SER A 218 39.01 -24.35 26.02
CA SER A 218 38.56 -25.76 26.05
C SER A 218 37.64 -26.05 27.24
N VAL A 219 37.92 -25.51 28.43
CA VAL A 219 37.06 -25.67 29.61
C VAL A 219 35.69 -25.05 29.35
N ILE A 220 35.64 -23.84 28.80
CA ILE A 220 34.40 -23.16 28.42
C ILE A 220 33.66 -23.97 27.34
N SER A 221 34.37 -24.46 26.31
CA SER A 221 33.76 -25.25 25.23
C SER A 221 33.14 -26.56 25.74
N ASP A 222 33.83 -27.26 26.64
CA ASP A 222 33.33 -28.51 27.20
C ASP A 222 32.15 -28.27 28.16
N GLY A 223 32.18 -27.18 28.94
CA GLY A 223 31.03 -26.73 29.75
C GLY A 223 29.81 -26.36 28.89
N LEU A 224 30.02 -25.70 27.74
CA LEU A 224 28.94 -25.41 26.80
C LEU A 224 28.36 -26.69 26.18
N LYS A 225 29.20 -27.67 25.83
CA LYS A 225 28.70 -28.96 25.31
C LYS A 225 27.82 -29.66 26.32
N THR A 226 28.23 -29.73 27.59
CA THR A 226 27.43 -30.40 28.64
C THR A 226 26.11 -29.67 28.90
N MET A 227 26.09 -28.35 28.79
CA MET A 227 24.87 -27.54 28.95
C MET A 227 23.93 -27.61 27.75
N LEU A 228 24.44 -27.85 26.53
CA LEU A 228 23.68 -27.80 25.27
C LEU A 228 23.29 -29.17 24.70
N VAL A 229 23.66 -30.29 25.36
CA VAL A 229 23.41 -31.69 24.90
C VAL A 229 21.97 -31.93 24.45
N ASN A 230 20.98 -31.30 25.10
CA ASN A 230 19.55 -31.51 24.81
C ASN A 230 19.03 -30.68 23.62
N VAL A 231 19.79 -29.67 23.15
CA VAL A 231 19.38 -28.72 22.10
C VAL A 231 20.01 -29.06 20.74
N ASP A 232 21.13 -29.77 20.72
CA ASP A 232 21.88 -30.17 19.50
C ASP A 232 21.15 -31.16 18.56
N THR A 233 19.90 -31.52 18.85
CA THR A 233 19.07 -32.37 17.96
C THR A 233 18.48 -31.63 16.76
N VAL A 234 18.58 -30.30 16.72
CA VAL A 234 18.12 -29.47 15.60
C VAL A 234 19.27 -29.27 14.61
N SER A 235 19.11 -29.75 13.38
CA SER A 235 20.10 -29.59 12.30
C SER A 235 20.55 -28.13 12.14
N ALA A 236 21.86 -27.89 12.01
CA ALA A 236 22.43 -26.58 11.73
C ALA A 236 21.67 -25.87 10.59
N GLN A 237 21.04 -24.74 10.90
CA GLN A 237 20.33 -23.93 9.90
C GLN A 237 21.36 -23.20 9.05
N GLU A 238 21.33 -23.35 7.72
CA GLU A 238 22.23 -22.60 6.82
C GLU A 238 21.92 -21.09 6.78
N VAL A 239 20.66 -20.71 7.06
CA VAL A 239 20.19 -19.33 7.05
C VAL A 239 19.28 -19.06 8.26
N VAL A 240 19.62 -18.03 9.04
CA VAL A 240 18.88 -17.57 10.21
C VAL A 240 18.00 -16.36 9.85
N ASP A 241 16.73 -16.40 10.26
CA ASP A 241 15.82 -15.25 10.20
C ASP A 241 15.87 -14.48 11.53
N LEU A 242 16.31 -13.22 11.48
CA LEU A 242 16.49 -12.40 12.69
C LEU A 242 15.19 -11.92 13.31
N GLU A 243 14.10 -11.90 12.54
CA GLU A 243 12.80 -11.38 12.98
C GLU A 243 11.85 -12.51 13.42
N GLN A 244 12.30 -13.77 13.35
CA GLN A 244 11.55 -14.92 13.83
C GLN A 244 11.68 -15.05 15.35
N ALA A 245 10.56 -15.12 16.06
CA ALA A 245 10.54 -15.35 17.51
C ALA A 245 11.06 -16.77 17.83
N VAL A 246 12.25 -16.87 18.44
CA VAL A 246 12.79 -18.11 18.99
C VAL A 246 12.64 -18.08 20.51
N MET A 247 12.21 -19.22 21.07
CA MET A 247 11.49 -19.33 22.35
C MET A 247 12.29 -20.03 23.46
N ASP A 248 13.58 -20.32 23.25
CA ASP A 248 14.38 -21.03 24.26
C ASP A 248 15.00 -20.06 25.26
N LYS A 249 14.33 -19.91 26.41
CA LYS A 249 14.75 -19.04 27.51
C LYS A 249 16.11 -19.45 28.09
N TYR A 250 16.41 -20.75 28.14
CA TYR A 250 17.67 -21.24 28.70
C TYR A 250 18.86 -20.89 27.80
N VAL A 251 18.74 -21.12 26.50
CA VAL A 251 19.79 -20.73 25.52
C VAL A 251 19.98 -19.21 25.48
N ALA A 252 18.90 -18.43 25.64
CA ALA A 252 18.99 -16.97 25.74
C ALA A 252 19.82 -16.53 26.95
N GLU A 253 19.60 -17.12 28.13
CA GLU A 253 20.36 -16.81 29.35
C GLU A 253 21.84 -17.20 29.23
N VAL A 254 22.15 -18.35 28.60
CA VAL A 254 23.53 -18.77 28.30
C VAL A 254 24.23 -17.75 27.38
N VAL A 255 23.56 -17.31 26.31
CA VAL A 255 24.09 -16.30 25.39
C VAL A 255 24.31 -14.96 26.09
N ASP A 256 23.40 -14.55 26.98
CA ASP A 256 23.54 -13.31 27.75
C ASP A 256 24.77 -13.36 28.68
N VAL A 257 25.05 -14.49 29.33
CA VAL A 257 26.28 -14.69 30.12
C VAL A 257 27.53 -14.64 29.25
N LEU A 258 27.52 -15.27 28.08
CA LEU A 258 28.65 -15.26 27.15
C LEU A 258 28.94 -13.86 26.59
N LEU A 259 27.90 -13.10 26.23
CA LEU A 259 28.02 -11.72 25.76
C LEU A 259 28.52 -10.80 26.86
N ALA A 260 27.96 -10.89 28.08
CA ALA A 260 28.42 -10.09 29.22
C ALA A 260 29.88 -10.40 29.59
N GLY A 261 30.26 -11.69 29.59
CA GLY A 261 31.63 -12.12 29.82
C GLY A 261 32.57 -11.62 28.71
N PHE A 262 32.14 -11.67 27.45
CA PHE A 262 32.91 -11.16 26.31
C PHE A 262 33.16 -9.64 26.43
N CYS A 263 32.12 -8.86 26.71
CA CYS A 263 32.25 -7.41 26.93
C CYS A 263 33.24 -7.12 28.07
N GLY A 264 33.14 -7.86 29.19
CA GLY A 264 34.08 -7.75 30.30
C GLY A 264 35.54 -8.05 29.92
N VAL A 265 35.79 -8.98 28.99
CA VAL A 265 37.14 -9.24 28.45
C VAL A 265 37.56 -8.09 27.51
N ALA A 266 36.68 -7.66 26.60
CA ALA A 266 36.94 -6.63 25.61
C ALA A 266 37.36 -5.30 26.24
N SER A 267 36.60 -4.78 27.20
CA SER A 267 36.90 -3.50 27.87
C SER A 267 38.23 -3.53 28.64
N THR A 268 38.74 -4.72 28.97
CA THR A 268 40.00 -4.87 29.71
C THR A 268 41.22 -4.99 28.81
N SER A 269 40.98 -5.29 27.52
CA SER A 269 42.02 -5.37 26.49
C SER A 269 42.39 -3.99 25.91
N GLU A 270 41.48 -3.01 25.96
CA GLU A 270 41.70 -1.63 25.45
C GLU A 270 42.71 -0.84 26.30
N VAL A 271 42.93 -1.24 27.56
CA VAL A 271 43.72 -0.47 28.55
C VAL A 271 45.24 -0.61 28.36
N LYS A 272 45.73 -1.50 27.48
CA LYS A 272 47.16 -1.64 27.19
C LYS A 272 47.46 -1.50 25.70
N GLU A 273 48.06 -0.37 25.33
CA GLU A 273 48.65 -0.11 24.02
C GLU A 273 49.59 -1.26 23.60
N GLY A 274 49.24 -1.98 22.54
CA GLY A 274 50.10 -2.98 21.92
C GLY A 274 49.40 -3.93 20.93
N GLN A 275 50.17 -4.40 19.95
CA GLN A 275 49.78 -5.30 18.83
C GLN A 275 49.17 -6.67 19.24
N ARG A 276 48.93 -6.93 20.54
CA ARG A 276 48.43 -8.20 21.07
C ARG A 276 46.95 -8.19 21.47
N SER A 277 46.28 -7.02 21.49
CA SER A 277 44.93 -6.87 22.05
C SER A 277 43.84 -7.72 21.38
N PHE A 278 43.98 -8.08 20.10
CA PHE A 278 42.97 -8.84 19.35
C PHE A 278 43.33 -10.30 19.06
N GLN A 279 44.47 -10.81 19.56
CA GLN A 279 44.88 -12.20 19.28
C GLN A 279 44.02 -13.26 19.99
N TRP A 280 43.29 -12.89 21.04
CA TRP A 280 42.37 -13.79 21.74
C TRP A 280 40.99 -13.90 21.08
N LEU A 281 40.64 -12.91 20.23
CA LEU A 281 39.34 -12.79 19.58
C LEU A 281 39.07 -13.96 18.62
N GLU A 282 40.02 -14.27 17.74
CA GLU A 282 39.86 -15.35 16.76
C GLU A 282 39.64 -16.71 17.46
N PRO A 283 40.51 -17.17 18.39
CA PRO A 283 40.26 -18.40 19.15
C PRO A 283 38.92 -18.45 19.87
N PHE A 284 38.47 -17.35 20.49
CA PHE A 284 37.18 -17.29 21.16
C PHE A 284 36.00 -17.46 20.17
N VAL A 285 36.05 -16.76 19.04
CA VAL A 285 35.03 -16.87 17.98
C VAL A 285 35.04 -18.25 17.31
N THR A 286 36.21 -18.89 17.18
CA THR A 286 36.26 -20.28 16.69
C THR A 286 35.61 -21.27 17.65
N MET A 287 35.75 -21.04 18.96
CA MET A 287 35.11 -21.86 19.99
C MET A 287 33.58 -21.73 19.91
N LEU A 288 33.05 -20.51 19.80
CA LEU A 288 31.62 -20.26 19.60
C LEU A 288 31.10 -20.84 18.27
N GLY A 289 31.90 -20.77 17.21
CA GLY A 289 31.57 -21.36 15.91
C GLY A 289 31.38 -22.89 15.97
N GLY A 290 31.97 -23.57 16.95
CA GLY A 290 31.82 -25.00 17.17
C GLY A 290 30.46 -25.43 17.76
N HIS A 291 29.65 -24.50 18.26
CA HIS A 291 28.38 -24.78 18.95
C HIS A 291 27.19 -24.24 18.16
N SER A 292 26.64 -25.02 17.24
CA SER A 292 25.55 -24.58 16.34
C SER A 292 24.25 -24.23 17.06
N ALA A 293 23.97 -24.82 18.23
CA ALA A 293 22.80 -24.50 19.04
C ALA A 293 22.75 -23.02 19.49
N LEU A 294 23.91 -22.36 19.59
CA LEU A 294 24.00 -20.96 20.02
C LEU A 294 23.80 -19.96 18.88
N HIS A 295 24.02 -20.35 17.62
CA HIS A 295 24.16 -19.42 16.50
C HIS A 295 22.91 -18.56 16.29
N THR A 296 21.72 -19.18 16.28
CA THR A 296 20.46 -18.45 16.05
C THR A 296 20.22 -17.40 17.14
N MET A 297 20.34 -17.78 18.42
CA MET A 297 20.11 -16.88 19.54
C MET A 297 21.19 -15.80 19.64
N LEU A 298 22.46 -16.14 19.41
CA LEU A 298 23.58 -15.20 19.38
C LEU A 298 23.34 -14.11 18.33
N LEU A 299 23.05 -14.50 17.09
CA LEU A 299 22.83 -13.56 15.99
C LEU A 299 21.58 -12.70 16.20
N GLN A 300 20.51 -13.26 16.77
CA GLN A 300 19.29 -12.51 17.12
C GLN A 300 19.53 -11.51 18.25
N LYS A 301 20.27 -11.87 19.29
CA LYS A 301 20.63 -10.97 20.40
C LYS A 301 21.55 -9.84 19.94
N MET A 302 22.59 -10.18 19.17
CA MET A 302 23.45 -9.19 18.51
C MET A 302 22.69 -8.26 17.57
N TRP A 303 21.66 -8.78 16.89
CA TRP A 303 20.78 -7.95 16.07
C TRP A 303 19.89 -7.04 16.92
N SER A 304 19.26 -7.56 17.99
CA SER A 304 18.40 -6.77 18.88
C SER A 304 19.14 -5.60 19.52
N SER A 305 20.40 -5.78 19.92
CA SER A 305 21.22 -4.70 20.49
C SER A 305 21.51 -3.57 19.49
N VAL A 306 21.46 -3.85 18.18
CA VAL A 306 21.62 -2.85 17.11
C VAL A 306 20.25 -2.31 16.63
N ALA A 307 19.20 -3.13 16.69
CA ALA A 307 17.90 -2.87 16.09
C ALA A 307 16.88 -2.21 17.04
N ASP A 308 17.12 -2.22 18.36
CA ASP A 308 16.20 -1.66 19.34
C ASP A 308 15.88 -0.18 19.04
N LYS A 309 14.60 0.06 18.74
CA LYS A 309 14.10 1.30 18.14
C LYS A 309 13.89 2.43 19.16
N GLU A 310 14.00 2.16 20.44
CA GLU A 310 13.62 3.09 21.50
C GLU A 310 14.54 2.95 22.73
N GLY A 311 15.56 3.79 22.77
CA GLY A 311 16.44 3.93 23.94
C GLY A 311 17.72 3.14 23.78
N CYS A 312 18.85 3.85 23.69
CA CYS A 312 20.17 3.27 23.81
C CYS A 312 20.23 2.33 25.02
N SER A 313 20.42 1.03 24.79
CA SER A 313 21.25 0.22 25.69
C SER A 313 22.57 0.97 25.89
N SER A 314 23.13 0.84 27.09
CA SER A 314 24.13 1.74 27.65
C SER A 314 25.23 2.13 26.64
N LYS A 315 25.78 3.35 26.79
CA LYS A 315 26.81 3.93 25.90
C LYS A 315 28.09 3.08 25.75
N GLU A 316 28.21 1.99 26.50
CA GLU A 316 29.38 1.10 26.61
C GLU A 316 29.13 -0.25 25.91
N GLU A 317 27.94 -0.86 26.04
CA GLU A 317 27.65 -2.21 25.52
C GLU A 317 27.77 -2.36 23.98
N ILE A 318 27.39 -1.34 23.20
CA ILE A 318 27.44 -1.38 21.73
C ILE A 318 28.89 -1.31 21.21
N GLY A 319 29.77 -0.59 21.93
CA GLY A 319 31.19 -0.46 21.57
C GLY A 319 31.93 -1.77 21.77
N ASP A 320 31.73 -2.41 22.92
CA ASP A 320 32.39 -3.68 23.27
C ASP A 320 32.03 -4.82 22.31
N CYS A 321 30.80 -4.85 21.80
CA CYS A 321 30.35 -5.88 20.85
C CYS A 321 30.94 -5.73 19.43
N THR A 322 31.52 -4.58 19.05
CA THR A 322 32.03 -4.35 17.69
C THR A 322 33.11 -5.36 17.28
N SER A 323 33.98 -5.72 18.22
CA SER A 323 35.04 -6.71 18.02
C SER A 323 34.47 -8.11 17.73
N LEU A 324 33.34 -8.48 18.35
CA LEU A 324 32.65 -9.74 18.08
C LEU A 324 32.07 -9.79 16.66
N PHE A 325 31.47 -8.70 16.18
CA PHE A 325 30.99 -8.62 14.79
C PHE A 325 32.13 -8.81 13.79
N VAL A 326 33.29 -8.18 14.03
CA VAL A 326 34.49 -8.33 13.19
C VAL A 326 35.02 -9.77 13.26
N GLY A 327 35.09 -10.36 14.46
CA GLY A 327 35.52 -11.74 14.65
C GLY A 327 34.64 -12.75 13.90
N ILE A 328 33.32 -12.63 14.00
CA ILE A 328 32.37 -13.48 13.25
C ILE A 328 32.53 -13.31 11.74
N GLN A 329 32.76 -12.07 11.28
CA GLN A 329 32.98 -11.78 9.86
C GLN A 329 34.29 -12.40 9.33
N ILE A 330 35.35 -12.47 10.13
CA ILE A 330 36.60 -13.16 9.75
C ILE A 330 36.36 -14.67 9.57
N ARG A 331 35.49 -15.26 10.39
CA ARG A 331 35.12 -16.69 10.36
C ARG A 331 33.74 -16.93 9.77
N GLN A 332 33.41 -16.23 8.68
CA GLN A 332 32.11 -16.36 8.00
C GLN A 332 31.80 -17.81 7.54
N ASP A 333 32.82 -18.67 7.42
CA ASP A 333 32.70 -20.09 7.11
C ASP A 333 31.98 -20.91 8.20
N MET A 334 32.08 -20.49 9.47
CA MET A 334 31.55 -21.25 10.62
C MET A 334 30.16 -20.82 11.06
N TYR A 335 29.68 -19.65 10.61
CA TYR A 335 28.42 -19.06 11.05
C TYR A 335 27.38 -19.05 9.93
N PRO A 336 26.10 -19.25 10.25
CA PRO A 336 25.05 -19.21 9.26
C PRO A 336 24.85 -17.79 8.75
N LYS A 337 24.40 -17.69 7.49
CA LYS A 337 24.06 -16.40 6.93
C LYS A 337 22.69 -15.94 7.41
N VAL A 338 22.36 -14.67 7.17
CA VAL A 338 21.25 -14.01 7.85
C VAL A 338 20.28 -13.37 6.86
N LYS A 339 18.99 -13.42 7.18
CA LYS A 339 17.92 -12.72 6.46
C LYS A 339 16.99 -11.96 7.41
N THR A 340 16.28 -10.97 6.87
CA THR A 340 15.18 -10.24 7.53
C THR A 340 13.97 -10.22 6.59
N SER A 341 12.76 -9.99 7.09
CA SER A 341 11.53 -9.98 6.25
C SER A 341 11.55 -8.94 5.12
N ARG A 342 12.46 -7.96 5.20
CA ARG A 342 12.59 -6.82 4.27
C ARG A 342 13.75 -6.96 3.29
N MET A 343 14.40 -8.12 3.22
CA MET A 343 15.55 -8.36 2.35
C MET A 343 15.31 -9.61 1.48
N ASP A 344 15.49 -9.45 0.16
CA ASP A 344 15.34 -10.56 -0.80
C ASP A 344 16.58 -11.47 -0.85
N ARG A 345 17.69 -11.04 -0.26
CA ARG A 345 18.99 -11.73 -0.29
C ARG A 345 19.48 -12.04 1.12
N VAL A 346 20.41 -12.98 1.16
CA VAL A 346 21.06 -13.48 2.37
C VAL A 346 22.41 -12.79 2.53
N TYR A 347 22.67 -12.24 3.72
CA TYR A 347 23.82 -11.36 4.02
C TYR A 347 24.57 -11.84 5.26
N SER A 348 25.74 -11.27 5.54
CA SER A 348 26.39 -11.45 6.85
C SER A 348 25.71 -10.60 7.93
N ILE A 349 25.86 -10.98 9.20
CA ILE A 349 25.27 -10.23 10.31
C ILE A 349 25.79 -8.78 10.36
N LEU A 350 27.06 -8.56 10.03
CA LEU A 350 27.68 -7.24 9.97
C LEU A 350 27.10 -6.37 8.84
N GLU A 351 26.84 -6.97 7.67
CA GLU A 351 26.18 -6.29 6.55
C GLU A 351 24.77 -5.84 6.92
N VAL A 352 23.98 -6.73 7.54
CA VAL A 352 22.61 -6.43 7.95
C VAL A 352 22.59 -5.36 9.05
N ALA A 353 23.45 -5.49 10.06
CA ALA A 353 23.61 -4.52 11.14
C ALA A 353 23.96 -3.13 10.59
N ALA A 354 24.97 -3.05 9.71
CA ALA A 354 25.34 -1.79 9.07
C ALA A 354 24.20 -1.22 8.21
N GLU A 355 23.53 -2.01 7.38
CA GLU A 355 22.47 -1.52 6.49
C GLU A 355 21.23 -1.03 7.23
N LYS A 356 20.94 -1.57 8.42
CA LYS A 356 19.69 -1.29 9.15
C LYS A 356 19.85 -0.55 10.47
N ILE A 357 21.08 -0.23 10.89
CA ILE A 357 21.31 0.59 12.08
C ILE A 357 20.48 1.89 12.02
N PRO A 358 19.76 2.26 13.10
CA PRO A 358 18.83 3.38 13.08
C PRO A 358 19.58 4.72 12.97
N ILE A 359 19.28 5.46 11.91
CA ILE A 359 19.85 6.79 11.64
C ILE A 359 18.79 7.90 11.66
N SER A 360 17.58 7.61 12.15
CA SER A 360 16.46 8.56 12.12
C SER A 360 16.57 9.69 13.14
N LYS A 361 17.17 9.43 14.31
CA LYS A 361 17.29 10.34 15.46
C LYS A 361 18.76 10.52 15.84
N ARG A 362 19.08 11.61 16.55
CA ARG A 362 20.43 11.98 16.99
C ARG A 362 21.09 10.92 17.84
N GLU A 363 20.36 10.27 18.75
CA GLU A 363 20.89 9.21 19.60
C GLU A 363 21.34 8.01 18.76
N GLY A 364 20.51 7.64 17.77
CA GLY A 364 20.82 6.60 16.79
C GLY A 364 22.02 6.95 15.92
N MET A 365 22.12 8.17 15.40
CA MET A 365 23.27 8.61 14.61
C MET A 365 24.59 8.58 15.39
N VAL A 366 24.57 8.98 16.67
CA VAL A 366 25.76 8.94 17.53
C VAL A 366 26.15 7.50 17.84
N ALA A 367 25.19 6.64 18.21
CA ALA A 367 25.44 5.22 18.45
C ALA A 367 25.97 4.52 17.20
N ALA A 368 25.39 4.83 16.03
CA ALA A 368 25.82 4.30 14.75
C ALA A 368 27.24 4.73 14.38
N LEU A 369 27.60 6.00 14.60
CA LEU A 369 28.96 6.46 14.34
C LEU A 369 29.96 5.72 15.25
N ARG A 370 29.68 5.59 16.54
CA ARG A 370 30.56 4.85 17.48
C ARG A 370 30.72 3.39 17.08
N PHE A 371 29.62 2.71 16.79
CA PHE A 371 29.62 1.31 16.35
C PHE A 371 30.46 1.12 15.08
N LEU A 372 30.25 1.96 14.06
CA LEU A 372 30.97 1.86 12.79
C LEU A 372 32.47 2.22 12.94
N THR A 373 32.80 3.20 13.78
CA THR A 373 34.20 3.52 14.12
C THR A 373 34.87 2.32 14.79
N GLY A 374 34.24 1.71 15.81
CA GLY A 374 34.81 0.56 16.52
C GLY A 374 35.06 -0.64 15.61
N ILE A 375 34.14 -0.91 14.66
CA ILE A 375 34.35 -1.91 13.61
C ILE A 375 35.59 -1.60 12.77
N LEU A 376 35.76 -0.35 12.34
CA LEU A 376 36.89 0.06 11.49
C LEU A 376 38.21 -0.01 12.25
N GLU A 377 38.26 0.46 13.49
CA GLU A 377 39.45 0.39 14.35
C GLU A 377 39.85 -1.05 14.65
N CYS A 378 38.90 -1.90 15.04
CA CYS A 378 39.14 -3.33 15.24
C CYS A 378 39.64 -3.99 13.95
N SER A 379 39.03 -3.70 12.80
CA SER A 379 39.43 -4.27 11.51
C SER A 379 40.84 -3.83 11.08
N LEU A 380 41.20 -2.56 11.33
CA LEU A 380 42.53 -2.03 11.03
C LEU A 380 43.60 -2.66 11.93
N ASN A 381 43.27 -2.90 13.20
CA ASN A 381 44.17 -3.56 14.15
C ASN A 381 44.38 -5.03 13.79
N VAL A 382 43.31 -5.77 13.48
CA VAL A 382 43.40 -7.18 13.07
C VAL A 382 44.18 -7.35 11.76
N SER A 383 43.94 -6.51 10.76
CA SER A 383 44.69 -6.53 9.49
C SER A 383 46.15 -6.04 9.64
N SER A 384 46.51 -5.46 10.79
CA SER A 384 47.90 -5.15 11.11
C SER A 384 48.62 -6.31 11.81
N SER A 385 47.87 -7.21 12.45
CA SER A 385 48.40 -8.39 13.16
C SER A 385 48.31 -9.72 12.37
N SER A 386 47.54 -9.77 11.29
CA SER A 386 47.27 -10.98 10.48
C SER A 386 47.37 -10.69 8.98
N ASP A 387 47.56 -11.73 8.14
CA ASP A 387 47.61 -11.61 6.67
C ASP A 387 46.23 -11.37 6.02
N VAL A 388 45.18 -11.13 6.81
CA VAL A 388 43.82 -10.92 6.29
C VAL A 388 43.68 -9.54 5.68
N HIS A 389 43.21 -9.49 4.44
CA HIS A 389 42.95 -8.23 3.73
C HIS A 389 41.74 -7.51 4.32
N LEU A 390 41.92 -6.23 4.67
CA LEU A 390 40.86 -5.32 5.15
C LEU A 390 39.61 -5.28 4.26
N HIS A 391 39.80 -5.47 2.96
CA HIS A 391 38.71 -5.50 1.98
C HIS A 391 37.71 -6.63 2.23
N ASP A 392 38.17 -7.77 2.75
CA ASP A 392 37.31 -8.96 2.93
C ASP A 392 36.62 -8.93 4.30
N ILE A 393 37.24 -8.27 5.28
CA ILE A 393 36.69 -8.07 6.62
C ILE A 393 35.57 -7.02 6.60
N VAL A 394 35.74 -5.90 5.90
CA VAL A 394 34.81 -4.76 6.01
C VAL A 394 33.85 -4.72 4.81
N PRO A 395 32.54 -4.92 5.02
CA PRO A 395 31.55 -4.82 3.95
C PRO A 395 31.31 -3.38 3.48
N SER A 396 30.84 -3.20 2.24
CA SER A 396 30.56 -1.87 1.67
C SER A 396 29.57 -1.02 2.48
N PRO A 397 28.45 -1.56 3.04
CA PRO A 397 27.51 -0.78 3.85
C PRO A 397 28.14 -0.09 5.06
N VAL A 398 29.15 -0.71 5.68
CA VAL A 398 29.89 -0.13 6.82
C VAL A 398 30.59 1.16 6.39
N VAL A 399 31.34 1.10 5.29
CA VAL A 399 32.07 2.26 4.75
C VAL A 399 31.11 3.35 4.29
N HIS A 400 30.04 2.97 3.58
CA HIS A 400 29.07 3.92 3.03
C HIS A 400 28.34 4.69 4.13
N LYS A 401 27.81 4.00 5.15
CA LYS A 401 27.14 4.66 6.29
C LYS A 401 28.09 5.45 7.17
N PHE A 402 29.32 4.95 7.37
CA PHE A 402 30.32 5.67 8.15
C PHE A 402 30.64 7.02 7.50
N LEU A 403 30.93 7.04 6.19
CA LEU A 403 31.21 8.28 5.46
C LEU A 403 30.00 9.22 5.47
N TYR A 404 28.78 8.69 5.33
CA TYR A 404 27.55 9.47 5.43
C TYR A 404 27.43 10.19 6.78
N LEU A 405 27.58 9.47 7.89
CA LEU A 405 27.50 10.06 9.23
C LEU A 405 28.66 11.03 9.47
N LEU A 406 29.88 10.66 9.06
CA LEU A 406 31.07 11.51 9.23
C LEU A 406 30.88 12.89 8.59
N GLU A 407 30.36 12.95 7.35
CA GLU A 407 30.10 14.23 6.68
C GLU A 407 29.02 15.05 7.40
N ARG A 408 27.97 14.41 7.94
CA ARG A 408 26.98 15.13 8.77
C ARG A 408 27.60 15.68 10.04
N PHE A 409 28.41 14.90 10.76
CA PHE A 409 29.08 15.36 11.98
C PHE A 409 30.08 16.50 11.71
N LYS A 410 30.80 16.48 10.58
CA LYS A 410 31.66 17.60 10.16
C LYS A 410 30.89 18.91 9.96
N ASN A 411 29.66 18.83 9.46
CA ASN A 411 28.79 19.98 9.24
C ASN A 411 28.00 20.42 10.50
N CYS A 412 28.05 19.64 11.58
CA CYS A 412 27.46 20.02 12.87
C CYS A 412 28.35 21.05 13.60
N GLU A 413 27.75 22.07 14.22
CA GLU A 413 28.45 23.02 15.09
C GLU A 413 29.35 22.33 16.14
N LYS A 414 30.56 22.87 16.32
CA LYS A 414 31.59 22.33 17.20
C LYS A 414 31.10 22.09 18.64
N HIS A 415 30.45 23.08 19.26
CA HIS A 415 29.97 22.98 20.64
C HIS A 415 28.97 21.84 20.86
N ARG A 416 28.18 21.49 19.84
CA ARG A 416 27.19 20.40 19.93
C ARG A 416 27.85 19.05 19.68
N ARG A 417 28.74 18.99 18.70
CA ARG A 417 29.57 17.81 18.43
C ARG A 417 30.34 17.38 19.68
N ASP A 418 30.95 18.34 20.36
CA ASP A 418 31.69 18.13 21.61
C ASP A 418 30.78 17.56 22.72
N ARG A 419 29.55 18.07 22.86
CA ARG A 419 28.57 17.52 23.81
C ARG A 419 28.10 16.09 23.48
N LEU A 420 28.02 15.74 22.20
CA LEU A 420 27.49 14.45 21.76
C LEU A 420 28.56 13.34 21.79
N ILE A 421 29.77 13.63 21.31
CA ILE A 421 30.86 12.66 21.13
C ILE A 421 32.09 13.00 21.98
N GLY A 422 32.38 14.29 22.17
CA GLY A 422 33.66 14.80 22.68
C GLY A 422 34.62 15.11 21.54
N ASP A 423 35.25 16.28 21.55
CA ASP A 423 36.17 16.73 20.50
C ASP A 423 37.39 15.80 20.36
N GLU A 424 37.92 15.27 21.47
CA GLU A 424 39.06 14.34 21.46
C GLU A 424 38.71 13.04 20.73
N LYS A 425 37.58 12.41 21.09
CA LYS A 425 37.07 11.21 20.42
C LYS A 425 36.73 11.45 18.96
N PHE A 426 36.28 12.66 18.60
CA PHE A 426 36.03 12.99 17.19
C PHE A 426 37.34 13.13 16.39
N GLU A 427 38.41 13.67 16.97
CA GLU A 427 39.72 13.68 16.32
C GLU A 427 40.32 12.28 16.18
N GLU A 428 40.08 11.37 17.13
CA GLU A 428 40.44 9.95 17.00
C GLU A 428 39.76 9.32 15.76
N ILE A 429 38.45 9.56 15.59
CA ILE A 429 37.70 9.12 14.39
C ILE A 429 38.32 9.71 13.11
N LEU A 430 38.72 10.98 13.13
CA LEU A 430 39.37 11.61 11.98
C LEU A 430 40.76 11.05 11.72
N HIS A 431 41.50 10.63 12.75
CA HIS A 431 42.79 9.97 12.60
C HIS A 431 42.64 8.63 11.85
N VAL A 432 41.62 7.84 12.17
CA VAL A 432 41.26 6.62 11.43
C VAL A 432 41.03 6.94 9.94
N CYS A 433 40.31 8.03 9.65
CA CYS A 433 40.06 8.45 8.27
C CYS A 433 41.31 8.90 7.51
N ARG A 434 42.33 9.41 8.22
CA ARG A 434 43.60 9.86 7.63
C ARG A 434 44.54 8.68 7.30
N SER A 435 44.29 7.49 7.87
CA SER A 435 45.05 6.27 7.62
C SER A 435 45.07 5.87 6.14
N GLU A 436 46.24 5.48 5.64
CA GLU A 436 46.40 5.06 4.24
C GLU A 436 45.63 3.76 3.95
N LYS A 437 45.58 2.84 4.91
CA LYS A 437 44.80 1.60 4.81
C LYS A 437 43.31 1.90 4.63
N PHE A 438 42.78 2.91 5.33
CA PHE A 438 41.39 3.31 5.21
C PHE A 438 41.10 4.00 3.87
N LYS A 439 42.00 4.87 3.38
CA LYS A 439 41.85 5.47 2.04
C LYS A 439 41.81 4.41 0.93
N MET A 440 42.65 3.38 1.03
CA MET A 440 42.62 2.23 0.11
C MET A 440 41.33 1.40 0.21
N LEU A 441 40.75 1.31 1.41
CA LEU A 441 39.44 0.68 1.59
C LEU A 441 38.31 1.51 0.92
N VAL A 442 38.34 2.84 1.07
CA VAL A 442 37.35 3.73 0.44
C VAL A 442 37.47 3.69 -1.08
N THR A 443 38.67 3.64 -1.65
CA THR A 443 38.86 3.55 -3.11
C THR A 443 38.38 2.22 -3.68
N SER A 444 38.52 1.11 -2.93
CA SER A 444 38.05 -0.21 -3.37
C SER A 444 36.53 -0.39 -3.21
N LYS A 445 35.93 0.07 -2.11
CA LYS A 445 34.49 -0.10 -1.82
C LYS A 445 33.60 1.02 -2.40
N GLY A 446 34.19 2.15 -2.76
CA GLY A 446 33.49 3.33 -3.27
C GLY A 446 32.71 4.11 -2.21
N LYS A 447 32.17 5.27 -2.59
CA LYS A 447 31.23 6.06 -1.77
C LYS A 447 29.79 5.58 -1.98
N ALA A 448 28.90 5.96 -1.06
CA ALA A 448 27.46 5.79 -1.24
C ALA A 448 26.99 6.46 -2.53
N LYS A 449 25.98 5.87 -3.18
CA LYS A 449 25.35 6.47 -4.37
C LYS A 449 24.22 7.44 -3.97
N LEU A 450 23.80 8.30 -4.90
CA LEU A 450 22.74 9.28 -4.65
C LEU A 450 21.42 8.60 -4.20
N ASP A 451 21.06 7.46 -4.77
CA ASP A 451 19.85 6.72 -4.42
C ASP A 451 19.86 6.23 -2.97
N GLN A 452 21.01 5.74 -2.50
CA GLN A 452 21.21 5.31 -1.11
C GLN A 452 21.18 6.51 -0.16
N TRP A 453 21.84 7.61 -0.52
CA TRP A 453 21.85 8.83 0.28
C TRP A 453 20.46 9.42 0.47
N VAL A 454 19.67 9.55 -0.60
CA VAL A 454 18.29 10.06 -0.52
C VAL A 454 17.43 9.15 0.37
N LYS A 455 17.58 7.83 0.25
CA LYS A 455 16.85 6.86 1.10
C LYS A 455 17.18 7.01 2.58
N TRP A 456 18.43 7.31 2.93
CA TRP A 456 18.84 7.57 4.32
C TRP A 456 18.34 8.91 4.82
N GLU A 457 18.48 9.97 4.02
CA GLU A 457 17.97 11.29 4.39
C GLU A 457 16.47 11.27 4.65
N LEU A 458 15.67 10.61 3.80
CA LEU A 458 14.22 10.49 3.97
C LEU A 458 13.80 9.73 5.25
N GLN A 459 14.71 9.02 5.91
CA GLN A 459 14.47 8.37 7.21
C GLN A 459 14.75 9.28 8.41
N VAL A 460 15.45 10.41 8.20
CA VAL A 460 15.82 11.36 9.25
C VAL A 460 14.61 12.18 9.68
N VAL A 461 14.40 12.27 10.99
CA VAL A 461 13.35 13.09 11.60
C VAL A 461 13.94 14.47 11.93
N PRO A 462 13.49 15.55 11.26
CA PRO A 462 14.14 16.86 11.35
C PRO A 462 14.30 17.42 12.77
N HIS A 463 13.32 17.15 13.64
CA HIS A 463 13.25 17.67 15.01
C HIS A 463 14.22 16.97 15.97
N TRP A 464 14.62 15.75 15.63
CA TRP A 464 15.50 14.91 16.43
C TRP A 464 16.85 14.71 15.74
N ASP A 465 17.19 15.53 14.75
CA ASP A 465 18.45 15.43 14.02
C ASP A 465 19.64 16.00 14.83
N ILE A 466 20.86 15.64 14.43
CA ILE A 466 22.10 16.25 14.91
C ILE A 466 22.32 17.66 14.32
N LEU A 467 21.79 17.93 13.12
CA LEU A 467 21.88 19.20 12.40
C LEU A 467 20.65 20.06 12.62
N TYR A 468 20.84 21.38 12.80
CA TYR A 468 19.76 22.36 12.72
C TYR A 468 19.33 22.60 11.28
N ASP A 469 18.16 23.22 11.09
CA ASP A 469 17.55 23.47 9.77
C ASP A 469 18.54 24.09 8.76
N CYS A 470 19.26 25.15 9.16
CA CYS A 470 20.24 25.82 8.29
C CYS A 470 21.47 24.95 7.99
N GLU A 471 21.99 24.23 8.99
CA GLU A 471 23.15 23.33 8.84
C GLU A 471 22.79 22.14 7.93
N ARG A 472 21.60 21.57 8.11
CA ARG A 472 21.04 20.48 7.32
C ARG A 472 20.86 20.89 5.87
N HIS A 473 20.25 22.05 5.63
CA HIS A 473 20.10 22.60 4.29
C HIS A 473 21.47 22.78 3.61
N ASN A 474 22.44 23.40 4.30
CA ASN A 474 23.80 23.56 3.78
C ASN A 474 24.49 22.21 3.50
N TYR A 475 24.33 21.24 4.40
CA TYR A 475 24.84 19.89 4.21
C TYR A 475 24.26 19.22 2.94
N HIS A 476 22.94 19.31 2.73
CA HIS A 476 22.30 18.75 1.53
C HIS A 476 22.87 19.35 0.24
N HIS A 477 23.06 20.68 0.21
CA HIS A 477 23.68 21.36 -0.92
C HIS A 477 25.13 20.93 -1.15
N LEU A 478 25.95 20.88 -0.10
CA LEU A 478 27.34 20.48 -0.19
C LEU A 478 27.48 19.02 -0.66
N ALA A 479 26.65 18.12 -0.14
CA ALA A 479 26.64 16.72 -0.54
C ALA A 479 26.25 16.56 -2.01
N LEU A 480 25.16 17.21 -2.44
CA LEU A 480 24.69 17.12 -3.81
C LEU A 480 25.70 17.71 -4.81
N MET A 481 26.14 18.96 -4.57
CA MET A 481 26.97 19.70 -5.50
C MET A 481 28.44 19.23 -5.48
N GLY A 482 28.95 18.88 -4.30
CA GLY A 482 30.35 18.52 -4.11
C GLY A 482 30.66 17.06 -4.48
N ASP A 483 29.78 16.13 -4.13
CA ASP A 483 30.05 14.69 -4.25
C ASP A 483 29.18 13.97 -5.27
N PHE A 484 27.86 14.17 -5.25
CA PHE A 484 26.94 13.33 -6.03
C PHE A 484 26.80 13.74 -7.51
N LEU A 485 26.62 15.04 -7.81
CA LEU A 485 26.51 15.50 -9.20
C LEU A 485 27.79 15.23 -10.01
N PRO A 486 29.02 15.50 -9.50
CA PRO A 486 30.24 15.14 -10.22
C PRO A 486 30.41 13.63 -10.40
N GLY A 487 29.94 12.83 -9.44
CA GLY A 487 29.89 11.38 -9.56
C GLY A 487 28.99 10.92 -10.71
N LEU A 488 27.77 11.48 -10.78
CA LEU A 488 26.82 11.21 -11.85
C LEU A 488 27.29 11.70 -13.21
N GLU A 489 28.02 12.81 -13.30
CA GLU A 489 28.58 13.32 -14.55
C GLU A 489 29.51 12.30 -15.23
N LYS A 490 30.35 11.62 -14.44
CA LYS A 490 31.23 10.54 -14.94
C LYS A 490 30.46 9.34 -15.48
N GLU A 491 29.25 9.08 -14.98
CA GLU A 491 28.36 8.04 -15.50
C GLU A 491 27.57 8.52 -16.73
N CYS A 492 27.10 9.78 -16.71
CA CYS A 492 26.28 10.39 -17.74
C CYS A 492 27.04 10.63 -19.05
N THR A 493 28.33 10.95 -18.98
CA THR A 493 29.21 11.07 -20.17
C THR A 493 29.24 9.80 -21.03
N LYS A 494 28.92 8.63 -20.47
CA LYS A 494 28.82 7.36 -21.20
C LYS A 494 27.44 7.10 -21.81
N THR A 495 26.39 7.77 -21.32
CA THR A 495 24.99 7.50 -21.65
C THR A 495 24.29 8.66 -22.39
N GLY A 496 24.93 9.83 -22.49
CA GLY A 496 24.39 11.00 -23.20
C GLY A 496 23.24 11.73 -22.50
N LEU A 497 22.88 11.32 -21.28
CA LEU A 497 21.85 11.97 -20.45
C LEU A 497 22.40 13.19 -19.71
N THR A 498 21.55 14.16 -19.37
CA THR A 498 21.97 15.28 -18.53
C THR A 498 22.09 14.84 -17.06
N VAL A 499 23.13 15.31 -16.39
CA VAL A 499 23.42 14.96 -14.97
C VAL A 499 22.23 15.29 -14.07
N TYR A 500 21.64 16.47 -14.27
CA TYR A 500 20.46 16.94 -13.54
C TYR A 500 19.23 16.06 -13.78
N TRP A 501 19.02 15.54 -15.00
CA TRP A 501 17.92 14.62 -15.27
C TRP A 501 18.08 13.31 -14.52
N LYS A 502 19.29 12.73 -14.50
CA LYS A 502 19.55 11.49 -13.78
C LYS A 502 19.34 11.68 -12.27
N ALA A 503 19.80 12.80 -11.72
CA ALA A 503 19.58 13.16 -10.32
C ALA A 503 18.09 13.33 -9.99
N MET A 504 17.35 14.06 -10.82
CA MET A 504 15.90 14.25 -10.70
C MET A 504 15.17 12.89 -10.71
N ASN A 505 15.48 12.01 -11.66
CA ASN A 505 14.85 10.70 -11.77
C ASN A 505 15.05 9.86 -10.49
N ILE A 506 16.26 9.85 -9.93
CA ILE A 506 16.57 9.15 -8.67
C ILE A 506 15.78 9.74 -7.49
N ILE A 507 15.75 11.07 -7.36
CA ILE A 507 15.10 11.76 -6.23
C ILE A 507 13.57 11.58 -6.28
N VAL A 508 12.97 11.74 -7.46
CA VAL A 508 11.52 11.56 -7.65
C VAL A 508 11.11 10.13 -7.29
N ASN A 509 11.83 9.12 -7.79
CA ASN A 509 11.55 7.72 -7.45
C ASN A 509 11.66 7.45 -5.95
N ALA A 510 12.71 7.96 -5.28
CA ALA A 510 12.87 7.78 -3.84
C ALA A 510 11.76 8.46 -3.02
N LEU A 511 11.32 9.65 -3.41
CA LEU A 511 10.20 10.35 -2.77
C LEU A 511 8.87 9.60 -2.95
N MET A 512 8.64 9.08 -4.16
CA MET A 512 7.46 8.26 -4.48
C MET A 512 7.43 6.98 -3.65
N ASP A 513 8.54 6.23 -3.61
CA ASP A 513 8.65 4.99 -2.82
C ASP A 513 8.47 5.24 -1.31
N HIS A 514 9.02 6.34 -0.79
CA HIS A 514 8.85 6.72 0.62
C HIS A 514 7.38 7.01 0.95
N SER A 515 6.69 7.77 0.11
CA SER A 515 5.27 8.09 0.32
C SER A 515 4.39 6.83 0.26
N ARG A 516 4.67 5.89 -0.65
CA ARG A 516 3.98 4.59 -0.73
C ARG A 516 4.17 3.76 0.55
N GLY A 517 5.37 3.77 1.12
CA GLY A 517 5.67 3.09 2.39
C GLY A 517 4.85 3.61 3.57
N GLN A 518 4.57 4.91 3.62
CA GLN A 518 3.70 5.51 4.65
C GLN A 518 2.24 5.05 4.50
N HIS A 519 1.73 4.95 3.28
CA HIS A 519 0.36 4.47 3.00
C HIS A 519 0.14 2.99 3.30
N LEU A 520 1.18 2.15 3.19
CA LEU A 520 1.10 0.74 3.56
C LEU A 520 1.20 0.54 5.09
N CYS A 521 1.74 1.52 5.81
CA CYS A 521 1.91 1.53 7.27
C CYS A 521 0.68 2.14 7.98
N LEU A 522 -0.54 1.82 7.52
CA LEU A 522 -1.80 2.18 8.18
C LEU A 522 -2.04 1.33 9.45
N LYS A 523 -1.05 1.27 10.35
CA LYS A 523 -1.34 1.02 11.76
C LYS A 523 -1.87 2.34 12.31
N GLU A 524 -3.10 2.32 12.82
CA GLU A 524 -3.81 3.48 13.37
C GLU A 524 -3.21 3.97 14.71
N ASP A 525 -1.88 4.07 14.83
CA ASP A 525 -1.26 4.78 15.95
C ASP A 525 -1.32 6.28 15.63
N LYS A 526 -2.45 6.89 15.98
CA LYS A 526 -2.79 8.30 15.79
C LYS A 526 -1.91 9.30 16.57
N SER A 527 -0.73 8.92 17.06
CA SER A 527 0.08 9.78 17.96
C SER A 527 1.35 10.38 17.36
N GLU A 528 1.87 9.90 16.23
CA GLU A 528 3.04 10.54 15.61
C GLU A 528 2.86 10.61 14.10
N MET A 529 2.49 11.79 13.57
CA MET A 529 2.83 12.12 12.19
C MET A 529 4.34 11.87 12.06
N THR A 530 4.75 10.86 11.29
CA THR A 530 6.17 10.60 11.03
C THR A 530 6.72 11.76 10.22
N TYR A 531 7.23 12.77 10.90
CA TYR A 531 7.91 13.90 10.30
C TYR A 531 9.23 13.39 9.70
N SER A 532 9.38 13.50 8.38
CA SER A 532 10.62 13.18 7.68
C SER A 532 11.21 14.43 7.03
N SER A 533 12.48 14.35 6.64
CA SER A 533 13.18 15.38 5.84
C SER A 533 12.67 15.51 4.39
N GLN A 534 11.50 14.93 4.08
CA GLN A 534 10.89 14.95 2.76
C GLN A 534 10.76 16.37 2.21
N ARG A 535 10.45 17.35 3.06
CA ARG A 535 10.27 18.75 2.64
C ARG A 535 11.58 19.34 2.10
N GLU A 536 12.69 19.09 2.77
CA GLU A 536 14.02 19.55 2.39
C GLU A 536 14.49 18.88 1.09
N ILE A 537 14.23 17.57 0.94
CA ILE A 537 14.54 16.86 -0.31
C ILE A 537 13.67 17.34 -1.49
N VAL A 538 12.40 17.70 -1.24
CA VAL A 538 11.54 18.34 -2.25
C VAL A 538 12.05 19.73 -2.63
N GLN A 539 12.57 20.50 -1.66
CA GLN A 539 13.19 21.80 -1.96
C GLN A 539 14.43 21.62 -2.84
N LEU A 540 15.29 20.64 -2.52
CA LEU A 540 16.45 20.28 -3.33
C LEU A 540 16.04 19.84 -4.75
N LEU A 541 14.94 19.08 -4.88
CA LEU A 541 14.36 18.72 -6.18
C LEU A 541 13.93 19.96 -6.97
N ALA A 542 13.25 20.92 -6.34
CA ALA A 542 12.83 22.17 -7.00
C ALA A 542 14.02 23.00 -7.51
N GLU A 543 15.13 23.00 -6.78
CA GLU A 543 16.37 23.66 -7.20
C GLU A 543 17.03 22.92 -8.37
N ILE A 544 17.10 21.58 -8.34
CA ILE A 544 17.59 20.78 -9.48
C ILE A 544 16.76 21.03 -10.73
N LEU A 545 15.42 21.06 -10.59
CA LEU A 545 14.51 21.37 -11.69
C LEU A 545 14.79 22.76 -12.28
N SER A 546 15.17 23.72 -11.44
CA SER A 546 15.54 25.09 -11.87
C SER A 546 16.90 25.17 -12.56
N MET A 547 17.74 24.13 -12.46
CA MET A 547 19.06 24.06 -13.10
C MET A 547 19.08 23.18 -14.36
N LEU A 548 17.95 22.57 -14.73
CA LEU A 548 17.85 21.77 -15.94
C LEU A 548 18.19 22.62 -17.17
N PRO A 549 19.03 22.12 -18.10
CA PRO A 549 19.33 22.86 -19.31
C PRO A 549 18.05 23.04 -20.14
N ALA A 550 17.92 24.22 -20.74
CA ALA A 550 16.89 24.48 -21.73
C ALA A 550 16.99 23.45 -22.87
N GLU A 551 15.93 22.67 -23.11
CA GLU A 551 15.90 21.75 -24.24
C GLU A 551 15.99 22.55 -25.55
N GLN A 552 17.00 22.26 -26.36
CA GLN A 552 17.12 22.85 -27.70
C GLN A 552 15.94 22.36 -28.55
N GLN A 553 15.25 23.29 -29.21
CA GLN A 553 14.11 22.99 -30.09
C GLN A 553 14.57 22.16 -31.31
N GLY A 554 14.63 20.84 -31.14
CA GLY A 554 14.71 19.88 -32.22
C GLY A 554 13.31 19.42 -32.64
N SER A 555 13.20 18.84 -33.84
CA SER A 555 11.97 18.33 -34.48
C SER A 555 11.20 17.22 -33.70
N GLN A 556 11.52 16.97 -32.43
CA GLN A 556 10.89 15.93 -31.60
C GLN A 556 9.87 16.54 -30.63
N THR A 557 8.77 15.82 -30.40
CA THR A 557 7.73 16.21 -29.43
C THR A 557 8.29 16.18 -28.01
N ILE A 558 8.45 17.37 -27.43
CA ILE A 558 8.93 17.54 -26.05
C ILE A 558 7.86 17.03 -25.07
N LYS A 559 8.25 16.08 -24.21
CA LYS A 559 7.41 15.54 -23.14
C LYS A 559 7.73 16.19 -21.79
N HIS A 560 6.72 16.23 -20.93
CA HIS A 560 6.90 16.70 -19.55
C HIS A 560 7.67 15.65 -18.75
N GLN A 561 8.81 16.03 -18.17
CA GLN A 561 9.76 15.07 -17.58
C GLN A 561 9.26 14.41 -16.29
N LEU A 562 8.59 15.15 -15.40
CA LEU A 562 7.99 14.55 -14.19
C LEU A 562 6.88 13.54 -14.54
N ILE A 563 6.02 13.88 -15.52
CA ILE A 563 4.95 12.99 -15.98
C ILE A 563 5.56 11.76 -16.66
N SER A 564 6.64 11.89 -17.44
CA SER A 564 7.27 10.72 -18.06
C SER A 564 7.86 9.74 -17.03
N ILE A 565 8.44 10.23 -15.92
CA ILE A 565 8.89 9.35 -14.82
C ILE A 565 7.69 8.61 -14.22
N PHE A 566 6.57 9.31 -14.02
CA PHE A 566 5.34 8.70 -13.54
C PHE A 566 4.79 7.65 -14.51
N ASP A 567 4.78 7.94 -15.82
CA ASP A 567 4.31 7.03 -16.86
C ASP A 567 5.16 5.74 -16.88
N GLU A 568 6.49 5.87 -16.81
CA GLU A 568 7.42 4.73 -16.73
C GLU A 568 7.10 3.83 -15.54
N ARG A 569 6.89 4.40 -14.35
CA ARG A 569 6.49 3.65 -13.15
C ARG A 569 5.13 2.97 -13.32
N CYS A 570 4.17 3.63 -13.96
CA CYS A 570 2.85 3.04 -14.19
C CYS A 570 2.92 1.83 -15.11
N GLU A 571 3.76 1.87 -16.14
CA GLU A 571 3.97 0.72 -17.03
C GLU A 571 4.68 -0.44 -16.32
N GLU A 572 5.65 -0.17 -15.44
CA GLU A 572 6.29 -1.20 -14.61
C GLU A 572 5.28 -1.91 -13.69
N VAL A 573 4.39 -1.15 -13.05
CA VAL A 573 3.34 -1.70 -12.17
C VAL A 573 2.36 -2.58 -12.96
N LYS A 574 1.98 -2.16 -14.18
CA LYS A 574 1.10 -2.96 -15.05
C LYS A 574 1.78 -4.24 -15.56
N GLY A 575 3.10 -4.21 -15.76
CA GLY A 575 3.86 -5.35 -16.27
C GLY A 575 4.20 -6.42 -15.23
N GLY A 576 4.23 -6.08 -13.94
CA GLY A 576 4.77 -6.96 -12.89
C GLY A 576 3.78 -7.58 -11.89
N LEU A 577 2.49 -7.22 -11.91
CA LEU A 577 1.53 -7.61 -10.85
C LEU A 577 0.30 -8.37 -11.38
N ASP A 578 -0.28 -9.22 -10.53
CA ASP A 578 -1.57 -9.86 -10.78
C ASP A 578 -2.69 -8.82 -10.98
N SER A 579 -3.58 -9.08 -11.95
CA SER A 579 -4.58 -8.13 -12.44
C SER A 579 -5.48 -7.52 -11.36
N GLU A 580 -5.65 -8.19 -10.21
CA GLU A 580 -6.52 -7.76 -9.10
C GLU A 580 -5.91 -6.66 -8.21
N LEU A 581 -4.59 -6.60 -8.05
CA LEU A 581 -3.92 -5.61 -7.18
C LEU A 581 -3.57 -4.31 -7.91
N ILE A 582 -3.50 -4.35 -9.24
CA ILE A 582 -3.15 -3.22 -10.10
C ILE A 582 -3.97 -1.95 -9.77
N PRO A 583 -5.32 -2.00 -9.63
CA PRO A 583 -6.10 -0.78 -9.40
C PRO A 583 -5.77 -0.09 -8.07
N SER A 584 -5.45 -0.87 -7.03
CA SER A 584 -5.12 -0.31 -5.71
C SER A 584 -3.72 0.29 -5.69
N VAL A 585 -2.75 -0.37 -6.32
CA VAL A 585 -1.38 0.13 -6.43
C VAL A 585 -1.34 1.39 -7.31
N MET A 586 -2.08 1.40 -8.42
CA MET A 586 -2.19 2.58 -9.28
C MET A 586 -2.83 3.78 -8.59
N ALA A 587 -3.86 3.56 -7.76
CA ALA A 587 -4.43 4.62 -6.96
C ALA A 587 -3.40 5.23 -5.99
N ALA A 588 -2.58 4.40 -5.34
CA ALA A 588 -1.53 4.85 -4.43
C ALA A 588 -0.40 5.60 -5.17
N GLU A 589 0.06 5.11 -6.32
CA GLU A 589 1.07 5.80 -7.14
C GLU A 589 0.56 7.17 -7.61
N ILE A 590 -0.71 7.27 -8.03
CA ILE A 590 -1.30 8.56 -8.44
C ILE A 590 -1.39 9.53 -7.25
N ASP A 591 -1.85 9.09 -6.08
CA ASP A 591 -1.93 9.95 -4.90
C ASP A 591 -0.54 10.44 -4.46
N SER A 592 0.45 9.55 -4.42
CA SER A 592 1.85 9.88 -4.16
C SER A 592 2.40 10.92 -5.13
N PHE A 593 2.13 10.75 -6.43
CA PHE A 593 2.61 11.66 -7.47
C PHE A 593 1.95 13.04 -7.36
N VAL A 594 0.64 13.08 -7.16
CA VAL A 594 -0.10 14.34 -6.99
C VAL A 594 0.36 15.08 -5.74
N ARG A 595 0.59 14.39 -4.62
CA ARG A 595 1.15 15.01 -3.41
C ARG A 595 2.52 15.64 -3.67
N LEU A 596 3.40 14.94 -4.39
CA LEU A 596 4.71 15.47 -4.79
C LEU A 596 4.59 16.68 -5.71
N LEU A 597 3.70 16.65 -6.70
CA LEU A 597 3.47 17.80 -7.58
C LEU A 597 2.99 19.02 -6.78
N LEU A 598 2.08 18.82 -5.84
CA LEU A 598 1.51 19.91 -5.03
C LEU A 598 2.52 20.56 -4.06
N THR A 599 3.61 19.87 -3.70
CA THR A 599 4.68 20.42 -2.85
C THR A 599 5.74 21.18 -3.65
N LEU A 600 5.84 20.97 -4.96
CA LEU A 600 6.73 21.71 -5.85
C LEU A 600 6.15 23.11 -6.19
N PRO A 601 6.98 24.05 -6.69
CA PRO A 601 6.46 25.31 -7.20
C PRO A 601 5.44 25.12 -8.35
N PRO A 602 4.30 25.87 -8.36
CA PRO A 602 3.23 25.71 -9.35
C PRO A 602 3.62 25.71 -10.83
N PRO A 603 4.63 26.47 -11.29
CA PRO A 603 5.05 26.43 -12.69
C PRO A 603 5.50 25.04 -13.19
N PHE A 604 6.07 24.21 -12.31
CA PHE A 604 6.65 22.91 -12.70
C PHE A 604 5.64 21.83 -13.11
N ILE A 605 4.34 22.09 -12.97
CA ILE A 605 3.30 21.22 -13.54
C ILE A 605 3.06 21.48 -15.03
N LEU A 606 3.49 22.65 -15.54
CA LEU A 606 3.25 23.09 -16.90
C LEU A 606 4.51 23.06 -17.76
N THR A 607 5.67 23.27 -17.14
CA THR A 607 6.96 23.40 -17.84
C THR A 607 8.05 22.61 -17.14
N ASN A 608 9.01 22.13 -17.94
CA ASN A 608 10.25 21.51 -17.43
C ASN A 608 11.22 22.58 -16.86
N HIS A 609 11.04 23.86 -17.18
CA HIS A 609 11.91 24.96 -16.72
C HIS A 609 11.15 26.28 -16.56
N ILE A 610 11.33 26.98 -15.44
CA ILE A 610 10.55 28.19 -15.06
C ILE A 610 10.75 29.35 -16.05
N THR A 611 11.95 29.49 -16.63
CA THR A 611 12.25 30.60 -17.55
C THR A 611 11.74 30.35 -18.97
N HIS A 612 11.23 29.15 -19.28
CA HIS A 612 10.74 28.80 -20.60
C HIS A 612 9.21 28.70 -20.58
N THR A 613 8.61 29.29 -21.60
CA THR A 613 7.19 29.21 -21.85
C THR A 613 6.80 27.78 -22.22
N PRO A 614 5.71 27.22 -21.68
CA PRO A 614 5.36 25.83 -21.94
C PRO A 614 4.95 25.64 -23.40
N ASN A 615 5.53 24.65 -24.07
CA ASN A 615 5.17 24.31 -25.45
C ASN A 615 3.78 23.65 -25.52
N GLU A 616 3.12 23.72 -26.69
CA GLU A 616 1.83 23.04 -26.92
C GLU A 616 1.91 21.51 -26.68
N SER A 617 3.08 20.91 -26.94
CA SER A 617 3.32 19.49 -26.65
C SER A 617 3.31 19.17 -25.15
N LEU A 618 3.76 20.10 -24.29
CA LEU A 618 3.76 19.93 -22.84
C LEU A 618 2.34 20.06 -22.27
N LEU A 619 1.58 21.05 -22.75
CA LEU A 619 0.19 21.26 -22.37
C LEU A 619 -0.69 20.08 -22.80
N SER A 620 -0.48 19.55 -24.00
CA SER A 620 -1.19 18.35 -24.47
C SER A 620 -0.81 17.09 -23.68
N HIS A 621 0.45 16.95 -23.26
CA HIS A 621 0.88 15.86 -22.39
C HIS A 621 0.19 15.92 -21.01
N LEU A 622 0.12 17.11 -20.39
CA LEU A 622 -0.59 17.32 -19.14
C LEU A 622 -2.10 17.04 -19.29
N ALA A 623 -2.71 17.50 -20.38
CA ALA A 623 -4.13 17.26 -20.64
C ALA A 623 -4.42 15.76 -20.77
N LYS A 624 -3.55 15.01 -21.46
CA LYS A 624 -3.63 13.56 -21.58
C LYS A 624 -3.49 12.87 -20.21
N PHE A 625 -2.49 13.27 -19.42
CA PHE A 625 -2.32 12.76 -18.06
C PHE A 625 -3.58 12.97 -17.20
N LEU A 626 -4.16 14.17 -17.24
CA LEU A 626 -5.39 14.47 -16.51
C LEU A 626 -6.57 13.62 -16.99
N GLU A 627 -6.70 13.39 -18.31
CA GLU A 627 -7.80 12.64 -18.91
C GLU A 627 -7.72 11.12 -18.65
N GLU A 628 -6.51 10.55 -18.68
CA GLU A 628 -6.25 9.13 -18.42
C GLU A 628 -6.40 8.76 -16.94
N ASN A 629 -6.00 9.66 -16.03
CA ASN A 629 -5.99 9.40 -14.59
C ASN A 629 -7.23 9.92 -13.85
N ARG A 630 -8.28 10.39 -14.56
CA ARG A 630 -9.50 10.99 -13.95
C ARG A 630 -10.14 10.15 -12.85
N ARG A 631 -10.17 8.82 -13.03
CA ARG A 631 -10.78 7.89 -12.06
C ARG A 631 -10.16 8.00 -10.66
N HIS A 632 -8.88 8.32 -10.58
CA HIS A 632 -8.13 8.40 -9.32
C HIS A 632 -7.94 9.85 -8.86
N LEU A 633 -7.89 10.81 -9.80
CA LEU A 633 -7.75 12.24 -9.48
C LEU A 633 -9.04 12.89 -8.96
N MET A 634 -10.21 12.40 -9.40
CA MET A 634 -11.49 13.00 -9.06
C MET A 634 -12.07 12.40 -7.77
N VAL A 635 -12.29 13.26 -6.77
CA VAL A 635 -13.01 12.89 -5.52
C VAL A 635 -14.53 13.11 -5.66
N ASN A 636 -14.94 13.93 -6.63
CA ASN A 636 -16.34 14.27 -6.92
C ASN A 636 -16.69 13.88 -8.36
N SER A 637 -17.97 13.99 -8.74
CA SER A 637 -18.44 13.39 -9.99
C SER A 637 -18.03 14.13 -11.28
N PHE A 638 -17.79 15.45 -11.23
CA PHE A 638 -17.55 16.25 -12.45
C PHE A 638 -16.44 17.30 -12.35
N HIS A 639 -15.68 17.35 -11.25
CA HIS A 639 -14.60 18.32 -11.09
C HIS A 639 -13.40 17.77 -10.31
N LEU A 640 -12.24 18.40 -10.50
CA LEU A 640 -11.00 18.08 -9.79
C LEU A 640 -10.97 18.68 -8.37
N PRO A 641 -10.14 18.12 -7.47
CA PRO A 641 -9.92 18.68 -6.14
C PRO A 641 -9.35 20.10 -6.19
N HIS A 642 -9.76 20.94 -5.25
CA HIS A 642 -9.38 22.35 -5.20
C HIS A 642 -7.86 22.57 -5.25
N LEU A 643 -7.08 21.79 -4.49
CA LEU A 643 -5.63 21.96 -4.40
C LEU A 643 -4.95 21.78 -5.77
N LEU A 644 -5.29 20.72 -6.51
CA LEU A 644 -4.76 20.47 -7.85
C LEU A 644 -5.20 21.54 -8.84
N THR A 645 -6.48 21.91 -8.83
CA THR A 645 -7.01 22.96 -9.69
C THR A 645 -6.33 24.31 -9.43
N ALA A 646 -6.16 24.69 -8.15
CA ALA A 646 -5.51 25.92 -7.76
C ALA A 646 -4.02 25.94 -8.11
N HIS A 647 -3.36 24.79 -8.01
CA HIS A 647 -1.95 24.66 -8.37
C HIS A 647 -1.71 24.88 -9.88
N ILE A 648 -2.52 24.25 -10.74
CA ILE A 648 -2.48 24.47 -12.20
C ILE A 648 -2.78 25.93 -12.53
N PHE A 649 -3.81 26.50 -11.91
CA PHE A 649 -4.20 27.90 -12.12
C PHE A 649 -3.08 28.87 -11.73
N LYS A 650 -2.46 28.66 -10.55
CA LYS A 650 -1.30 29.44 -10.10
C LYS A 650 -0.14 29.35 -11.08
N GLY A 651 0.18 28.15 -11.55
CA GLY A 651 1.23 27.94 -12.55
C GLY A 651 1.02 28.78 -13.82
N LEU A 652 -0.21 28.79 -14.36
CA LEU A 652 -0.57 29.59 -15.54
C LEU A 652 -0.39 31.09 -15.28
N THR A 653 -0.92 31.59 -14.15
CA THR A 653 -0.81 33.02 -13.80
C THR A 653 0.64 33.46 -13.56
N ILE A 654 1.44 32.67 -12.83
CA ILE A 654 2.84 32.99 -12.52
C ILE A 654 3.67 33.01 -13.81
N LEU A 655 3.58 31.97 -14.66
CA LEU A 655 4.36 31.92 -15.90
C LEU A 655 4.01 33.08 -16.85
N SER A 656 2.72 33.44 -16.95
CA SER A 656 2.29 34.58 -17.77
C SER A 656 2.74 35.93 -17.24
N SER A 657 3.03 36.04 -15.93
CA SER A 657 3.56 37.27 -15.34
C SER A 657 5.07 37.43 -15.56
N SER A 658 5.79 36.31 -15.71
CA SER A 658 7.25 36.28 -15.81
C SER A 658 7.78 36.36 -17.25
N SER A 659 6.98 36.02 -18.26
CA SER A 659 7.39 36.05 -19.67
C SER A 659 6.51 36.99 -20.50
N GLU A 660 7.14 37.89 -21.26
CA GLU A 660 6.43 38.77 -22.19
C GLU A 660 5.85 38.03 -23.41
N SER A 661 6.39 36.86 -23.75
CA SER A 661 6.01 36.07 -24.91
C SER A 661 4.85 35.09 -24.66
N TRP A 662 4.48 34.84 -23.41
CA TRP A 662 3.43 33.89 -23.04
C TRP A 662 2.16 34.60 -22.60
N GLU A 663 1.22 34.73 -23.53
CA GLU A 663 -0.07 35.36 -23.23
C GLU A 663 -0.98 34.43 -22.43
N LEU A 664 -1.44 34.91 -21.28
CA LEU A 664 -2.33 34.15 -20.39
C LEU A 664 -3.61 33.70 -21.09
N ASP A 665 -4.20 34.54 -21.94
CA ASP A 665 -5.44 34.25 -22.66
C ASP A 665 -5.29 33.11 -23.66
N THR A 666 -4.19 33.06 -24.41
CA THR A 666 -3.93 31.98 -25.37
C THR A 666 -3.67 30.66 -24.64
N ALA A 667 -2.88 30.72 -23.56
CA ALA A 667 -2.59 29.57 -22.71
C ALA A 667 -3.84 28.98 -22.04
N LEU A 668 -4.69 29.84 -21.46
CA LEU A 668 -5.95 29.44 -20.85
C LEU A 668 -6.90 28.85 -21.89
N THR A 669 -7.03 29.50 -23.05
CA THR A 669 -7.89 29.01 -24.14
C THR A 669 -7.42 27.63 -24.61
N ASN A 670 -6.11 27.45 -24.82
CA ASN A 670 -5.53 26.18 -25.22
C ASN A 670 -5.72 25.09 -24.14
N MET A 671 -5.51 25.41 -22.87
CA MET A 671 -5.71 24.43 -21.78
C MET A 671 -7.18 24.04 -21.61
N ILE A 672 -8.10 24.98 -21.78
CA ILE A 672 -9.54 24.74 -21.69
C ILE A 672 -10.05 23.89 -22.87
N THR A 673 -9.50 24.09 -24.08
CA THR A 673 -9.85 23.28 -25.26
C THR A 673 -9.28 21.87 -25.15
N LEU A 674 -8.03 21.75 -24.68
CA LEU A 674 -7.36 20.47 -24.43
C LEU A 674 -7.91 19.71 -23.23
N CYS A 675 -8.50 20.38 -22.22
CA CYS A 675 -9.07 19.73 -21.04
C CYS A 675 -10.33 20.47 -20.53
N PRO A 676 -11.53 20.11 -21.03
CA PRO A 676 -12.79 20.68 -20.57
C PRO A 676 -13.07 20.48 -19.07
N LEU A 677 -12.52 19.43 -18.46
CA LEU A 677 -12.63 19.17 -17.02
C LEU A 677 -11.98 20.30 -16.19
N LEU A 678 -10.85 20.86 -16.65
CA LEU A 678 -10.20 21.97 -15.97
C LEU A 678 -11.06 23.23 -15.99
N LYS A 679 -11.74 23.50 -17.11
CA LYS A 679 -12.67 24.64 -17.24
C LYS A 679 -13.76 24.60 -16.18
N ILE A 680 -14.41 23.44 -16.03
CA ILE A 680 -15.46 23.23 -15.03
C ILE A 680 -14.87 23.36 -13.63
N SER A 681 -13.70 22.77 -13.40
CA SER A 681 -13.02 22.85 -12.10
C SER A 681 -12.64 24.29 -11.72
N PHE A 682 -12.18 25.12 -12.67
CA PHE A 682 -11.92 26.54 -12.44
C PHE A 682 -13.18 27.30 -12.04
N MET A 683 -14.30 27.06 -12.73
CA MET A 683 -15.57 27.70 -12.41
C MET A 683 -16.09 27.25 -11.03
N VAL A 684 -15.99 25.97 -10.71
CA VAL A 684 -16.41 25.41 -9.41
C VAL A 684 -15.67 26.04 -8.24
N HIS A 685 -14.36 26.23 -8.39
CA HIS A 685 -13.51 26.79 -7.35
C HIS A 685 -13.27 28.30 -7.51
N TRP A 686 -13.98 28.97 -8.40
CA TRP A 686 -13.68 30.35 -8.81
C TRP A 686 -13.58 31.32 -7.63
N TYR A 687 -14.49 31.22 -6.65
CA TYR A 687 -14.46 32.06 -5.44
C TYR A 687 -13.12 31.98 -4.67
N LYS A 688 -12.43 30.83 -4.68
CA LYS A 688 -11.11 30.64 -4.07
C LYS A 688 -9.96 30.95 -5.02
N LEU A 689 -10.20 30.92 -6.33
CA LEU A 689 -9.18 31.16 -7.35
C LEU A 689 -9.03 32.64 -7.69
N LYS A 690 -10.12 33.41 -7.57
CA LYS A 690 -10.18 34.85 -7.85
C LYS A 690 -9.03 35.66 -7.22
N PRO A 691 -8.58 35.44 -5.97
CA PRO A 691 -7.45 36.18 -5.42
C PRO A 691 -6.15 36.01 -6.23
N PHE A 692 -5.95 34.88 -6.91
CA PHE A 692 -4.75 34.64 -7.71
C PHE A 692 -4.75 35.38 -9.05
N THR A 693 -5.90 35.88 -9.52
CA THR A 693 -5.94 36.73 -10.72
C THR A 693 -5.28 38.09 -10.49
N LEU A 694 -5.20 38.54 -9.23
CA LEU A 694 -4.50 39.77 -8.85
C LEU A 694 -2.97 39.66 -9.00
N MET A 695 -2.44 38.44 -9.10
CA MET A 695 -1.00 38.21 -9.32
C MET A 695 -0.61 38.38 -10.80
N GLY A 696 -1.58 38.46 -11.72
CA GLY A 696 -1.34 38.72 -13.14
C GLY A 696 -1.25 40.22 -13.44
N SER A 697 -0.25 40.62 -14.24
CA SER A 697 -0.01 42.03 -14.59
C SER A 697 -0.93 42.58 -15.69
N LYS A 698 -1.62 41.71 -16.46
CA LYS A 698 -2.47 42.09 -17.60
C LYS A 698 -3.91 41.59 -17.43
N PRO A 699 -4.93 42.39 -17.80
CA PRO A 699 -6.31 41.94 -17.80
C PRO A 699 -6.50 40.86 -18.88
N SER A 700 -6.94 39.67 -18.46
CA SER A 700 -7.27 38.55 -19.36
C SER A 700 -8.75 38.58 -19.70
N VAL A 701 -9.07 38.49 -21.00
CA VAL A 701 -10.45 38.44 -21.50
C VAL A 701 -11.13 37.16 -21.01
N THR A 702 -10.42 36.03 -21.02
CA THR A 702 -10.97 34.76 -20.55
C THR A 702 -11.32 34.83 -19.06
N LEU A 703 -10.43 35.37 -18.21
CA LEU A 703 -10.72 35.51 -16.77
C LEU A 703 -11.85 36.50 -16.48
N GLN A 704 -11.99 37.58 -17.27
CA GLN A 704 -13.13 38.49 -17.19
C GLN A 704 -14.45 37.78 -17.50
N GLN A 705 -14.47 36.82 -18.44
CA GLN A 705 -15.67 36.03 -18.73
C GLN A 705 -16.06 35.13 -17.55
N PHE A 706 -15.09 34.47 -16.89
CA PHE A 706 -15.37 33.69 -15.66
C PHE A 706 -15.95 34.58 -14.55
N GLU A 707 -15.38 35.78 -14.35
CA GLU A 707 -15.89 36.73 -13.36
C GLU A 707 -17.28 37.26 -13.73
N ALA A 708 -17.51 37.61 -14.99
CA ALA A 708 -18.81 38.09 -15.45
C ALA A 708 -19.91 37.03 -15.29
N VAL A 709 -19.61 35.77 -15.60
CA VAL A 709 -20.52 34.63 -15.36
C VAL A 709 -20.78 34.43 -13.86
N HIS A 710 -19.75 34.51 -13.03
CA HIS A 710 -19.90 34.39 -11.57
C HIS A 710 -20.77 35.52 -10.99
N GLN A 711 -20.48 36.78 -11.34
CA GLN A 711 -21.22 37.96 -10.90
C GLN A 711 -22.66 37.96 -11.40
N TRP A 712 -22.90 37.51 -12.65
CA TRP A 712 -24.24 37.38 -13.19
C TRP A 712 -25.11 36.49 -12.29
N ILE A 713 -24.62 35.33 -11.87
CA ILE A 713 -25.39 34.47 -10.96
C ILE A 713 -25.50 35.07 -9.56
N GLU A 714 -24.43 35.66 -9.02
CA GLU A 714 -24.51 36.28 -7.68
C GLU A 714 -25.54 37.42 -7.61
N ASN A 715 -25.61 38.27 -8.64
CA ASN A 715 -26.59 39.34 -8.73
C ASN A 715 -28.03 38.81 -8.85
N THR A 716 -28.23 37.63 -9.44
CA THR A 716 -29.55 36.97 -9.46
C THR A 716 -29.96 36.37 -8.12
N THR A 717 -28.99 36.11 -7.22
CA THR A 717 -29.21 35.54 -5.88
C THR A 717 -29.51 36.59 -4.82
N SER A 718 -29.01 37.83 -4.97
CA SER A 718 -29.16 38.94 -4.02
C SER A 718 -30.35 39.87 -4.29
N GLY A 719 -31.00 39.76 -5.45
CA GLY A 719 -32.14 40.59 -5.84
C GLY A 719 -33.46 40.19 -5.16
N SER A 720 -34.04 41.12 -4.40
CA SER A 720 -35.43 41.05 -3.90
C SER A 720 -36.44 40.92 -5.05
N GLU A 721 -37.61 40.36 -4.74
CA GLU A 721 -38.65 39.80 -5.63
C GLU A 721 -39.26 40.73 -6.71
N SER A 722 -38.76 41.95 -6.91
CA SER A 722 -39.38 42.97 -7.77
C SER A 722 -38.75 43.21 -9.15
N SER A 723 -37.74 42.45 -9.58
CA SER A 723 -37.19 42.53 -10.94
C SER A 723 -37.23 41.18 -11.69
N SER A 724 -38.40 40.86 -12.24
CA SER A 724 -38.69 39.65 -13.01
C SER A 724 -37.99 39.56 -14.40
N THR A 725 -36.86 40.26 -14.59
CA THR A 725 -36.20 40.41 -15.90
C THR A 725 -34.71 40.03 -15.95
N SER A 726 -34.09 39.55 -14.86
CA SER A 726 -32.62 39.53 -14.75
C SER A 726 -31.86 38.35 -15.39
N LEU A 727 -32.51 37.28 -15.86
CA LEU A 727 -31.82 36.14 -16.54
C LEU A 727 -31.84 36.19 -18.07
N LYS A 728 -32.43 37.22 -18.71
CA LYS A 728 -32.62 37.21 -20.18
C LYS A 728 -31.34 37.45 -20.99
N THR A 729 -30.31 38.04 -20.40
CA THR A 729 -29.04 38.37 -21.10
C THR A 729 -27.89 37.65 -20.41
N THR A 730 -27.30 36.67 -21.09
CA THR A 730 -26.10 35.97 -20.60
C THR A 730 -24.84 36.78 -20.86
N PRO A 731 -23.85 36.74 -19.95
CA PRO A 731 -22.57 37.41 -20.14
C PRO A 731 -21.59 36.65 -21.05
N SER A 732 -21.93 35.41 -21.46
CA SER A 732 -21.08 34.55 -22.29
C SER A 732 -21.93 33.66 -23.21
N GLU A 733 -21.38 33.31 -24.38
CA GLU A 733 -21.94 32.31 -25.31
C GLU A 733 -21.48 30.88 -24.96
N ASP A 734 -20.56 30.74 -24.00
CA ASP A 734 -19.94 29.47 -23.66
C ASP A 734 -20.85 28.59 -22.79
N GLY A 735 -21.49 27.61 -23.42
CA GLY A 735 -22.48 26.76 -22.77
C GLY A 735 -21.93 25.93 -21.61
N LEU A 736 -20.65 25.56 -21.65
CA LEU A 736 -19.99 24.78 -20.60
C LEU A 736 -19.65 25.61 -19.36
N LEU A 737 -19.25 26.86 -19.57
CA LEU A 737 -18.94 27.77 -18.47
C LEU A 737 -20.22 28.14 -17.70
N LEU A 738 -21.29 28.46 -18.42
CA LEU A 738 -22.59 28.77 -17.84
C LEU A 738 -23.17 27.58 -17.07
N SER A 739 -23.14 26.38 -17.66
CA SER A 739 -23.62 25.16 -16.99
C SER A 739 -22.82 24.85 -15.72
N ALA A 740 -21.49 24.95 -15.77
CA ALA A 740 -20.65 24.77 -14.58
C ALA A 740 -21.00 25.74 -13.44
N CYS A 741 -21.20 27.02 -13.74
CA CYS A 741 -21.54 28.02 -12.74
C CYS A 741 -22.94 27.78 -12.13
N LEU A 742 -23.91 27.37 -12.94
CA LEU A 742 -25.25 27.00 -12.48
C LEU A 742 -25.21 25.78 -11.55
N LEU A 743 -24.43 24.75 -11.90
CA LEU A 743 -24.27 23.53 -11.09
C LEU A 743 -23.76 23.85 -9.69
N VAL A 744 -22.75 24.71 -9.56
CA VAL A 744 -22.18 25.11 -8.27
C VAL A 744 -23.25 25.67 -7.33
N LYS A 745 -24.13 26.53 -7.84
CA LYS A 745 -25.17 27.17 -7.04
C LYS A 745 -26.31 26.21 -6.68
N ILE A 746 -26.62 25.26 -7.55
CA ILE A 746 -27.58 24.18 -7.25
C ILE A 746 -27.03 23.26 -6.16
N HIS A 747 -25.72 22.94 -6.18
CA HIS A 747 -25.07 22.17 -5.11
C HIS A 747 -25.02 22.90 -3.77
N GLN A 748 -25.02 24.24 -3.77
CA GLN A 748 -25.15 25.06 -2.55
C GLN A 748 -26.58 25.10 -1.98
N LYS A 749 -27.51 24.29 -2.51
CA LYS A 749 -28.89 24.06 -2.02
C LYS A 749 -29.78 25.32 -1.97
N GLN A 750 -29.61 26.27 -2.89
CA GLN A 750 -30.51 27.41 -3.01
C GLN A 750 -31.76 27.07 -3.84
N ILE A 751 -32.82 26.60 -3.17
CA ILE A 751 -34.06 26.10 -3.79
C ILE A 751 -34.71 27.16 -4.71
N HIS A 752 -34.81 28.42 -4.28
CA HIS A 752 -35.42 29.51 -5.07
C HIS A 752 -34.69 29.81 -6.39
N LEU A 753 -33.41 29.45 -6.49
CA LEU A 753 -32.65 29.63 -7.72
C LEU A 753 -33.01 28.57 -8.76
N THR A 754 -33.34 27.35 -8.32
CA THR A 754 -33.63 26.24 -9.25
C THR A 754 -34.81 26.55 -10.16
N ASP A 755 -35.92 27.07 -9.62
CA ASP A 755 -37.10 27.46 -10.41
C ASP A 755 -36.80 28.60 -11.40
N ARG A 756 -35.96 29.58 -11.00
CA ARG A 756 -35.52 30.67 -11.89
C ARG A 756 -34.61 30.16 -13.02
N ILE A 757 -33.77 29.18 -12.74
CA ILE A 757 -32.90 28.54 -13.73
C ILE A 757 -33.72 27.71 -14.72
N PHE A 758 -34.70 26.94 -14.25
CA PHE A 758 -35.62 26.21 -15.14
C PHE A 758 -36.41 27.17 -16.02
N ASN A 759 -36.92 28.28 -15.46
CA ASN A 759 -37.57 29.32 -16.25
C ASN A 759 -36.63 29.93 -17.31
N TYR A 760 -35.35 30.16 -16.98
CA TYR A 760 -34.35 30.61 -17.94
C TYR A 760 -34.14 29.58 -19.06
N LEU A 761 -34.00 28.30 -18.74
CA LEU A 761 -33.85 27.21 -19.71
C LEU A 761 -35.09 27.04 -20.60
N CYS A 762 -36.29 27.37 -20.10
CA CYS A 762 -37.51 27.43 -20.90
C CYS A 762 -37.49 28.60 -21.90
N THR A 763 -36.91 29.75 -21.52
CA THR A 763 -36.98 31.00 -22.29
C THR A 763 -35.80 31.26 -23.22
N SER A 764 -34.64 30.66 -22.94
CA SER A 764 -33.38 30.90 -23.65
C SER A 764 -32.89 29.61 -24.33
N PRO A 765 -32.65 29.59 -25.65
CA PRO A 765 -32.43 28.36 -26.42
C PRO A 765 -30.95 27.98 -26.51
N SER A 766 -30.13 28.20 -25.47
CA SER A 766 -28.74 27.73 -25.49
C SER A 766 -28.73 26.21 -25.30
N HIS A 767 -28.92 25.50 -26.40
CA HIS A 767 -29.03 24.06 -26.53
C HIS A 767 -27.90 23.29 -25.84
N GLU A 768 -26.70 23.84 -25.87
CA GLU A 768 -25.50 23.28 -25.24
C GLU A 768 -25.55 23.36 -23.70
N VAL A 769 -26.06 24.45 -23.13
CA VAL A 769 -26.20 24.61 -21.66
C VAL A 769 -27.17 23.57 -21.11
N PHE A 770 -28.31 23.37 -21.79
CA PHE A 770 -29.32 22.41 -21.37
C PHE A 770 -28.77 20.98 -21.37
N GLN A 771 -28.06 20.60 -22.45
CA GLN A 771 -27.48 19.27 -22.59
C GLN A 771 -26.36 19.03 -21.55
N ALA A 772 -25.45 19.99 -21.38
CA ALA A 772 -24.35 19.90 -20.42
C ALA A 772 -24.87 19.80 -18.96
N LEU A 773 -25.90 20.58 -18.60
CA LEU A 773 -26.53 20.48 -17.29
C LEU A 773 -27.16 19.11 -17.05
N ALA A 774 -28.00 18.64 -17.98
CA ALA A 774 -28.66 17.34 -17.86
C ALA A 774 -27.64 16.20 -17.70
N GLU A 775 -26.54 16.26 -18.45
CA GLU A 775 -25.48 15.24 -18.40
C GLU A 775 -24.73 15.22 -17.07
N VAL A 776 -24.39 16.39 -16.52
CA VAL A 776 -23.75 16.47 -15.20
C VAL A 776 -24.70 16.01 -14.09
N PHE A 777 -26.00 16.30 -14.18
CA PHE A 777 -26.98 15.76 -13.23
C PHE A 777 -27.04 14.24 -13.26
N ILE A 778 -27.02 13.62 -14.45
CA ILE A 778 -26.97 12.16 -14.58
C ILE A 778 -25.68 11.62 -13.92
N CYS A 779 -24.54 12.29 -14.12
CA CYS A 779 -23.27 11.92 -13.50
C CYS A 779 -23.29 12.04 -11.98
N GLU A 780 -23.80 13.14 -11.43
CA GLU A 780 -23.97 13.31 -9.98
C GLU A 780 -24.91 12.25 -9.41
N ILE A 781 -25.95 11.88 -10.16
CA ILE A 781 -26.87 10.86 -9.71
C ILE A 781 -26.21 9.49 -9.61
N GLY A 782 -25.46 9.09 -10.64
CA GLY A 782 -24.65 7.87 -10.60
C GLY A 782 -23.63 7.88 -9.46
N TRP A 783 -22.97 9.02 -9.22
CA TRP A 783 -21.97 9.15 -8.16
C TRP A 783 -22.58 9.04 -6.75
N LYS A 784 -23.71 9.71 -6.51
CA LYS A 784 -24.41 9.64 -5.22
C LYS A 784 -24.99 8.24 -4.94
N LEU A 785 -25.38 7.52 -5.99
CA LEU A 785 -25.75 6.11 -5.87
C LEU A 785 -24.57 5.25 -5.39
N LEU A 786 -23.35 5.45 -5.93
CA LEU A 786 -22.14 4.75 -5.44
C LEU A 786 -21.87 5.03 -3.96
N GLN A 787 -22.16 6.24 -3.49
CA GLN A 787 -21.99 6.66 -2.09
C GLN A 787 -23.12 6.18 -1.16
N GLY A 788 -24.22 5.63 -1.69
CA GLY A 788 -25.38 5.20 -0.90
C GLY A 788 -26.26 6.34 -0.37
N GLU A 789 -26.17 7.56 -0.93
CA GLU A 789 -26.89 8.74 -0.42
C GLU A 789 -28.28 8.94 -1.08
N HIS A 790 -29.24 9.48 -0.31
CA HIS A 790 -30.55 9.87 -0.84
C HIS A 790 -30.45 11.02 -1.84
N ASN A 791 -30.87 10.73 -3.06
CA ASN A 791 -30.63 11.63 -4.17
C ASN A 791 -31.83 12.52 -4.48
N HIS A 792 -31.72 13.78 -4.09
CA HIS A 792 -32.68 14.86 -4.35
C HIS A 792 -32.62 15.35 -5.82
N PHE A 793 -31.54 15.03 -6.55
CA PHE A 793 -31.35 15.45 -7.93
C PHE A 793 -32.22 14.70 -8.95
N PHE A 794 -32.80 13.55 -8.58
CA PHE A 794 -33.78 12.86 -9.41
C PHE A 794 -35.00 13.73 -9.76
N LYS A 795 -35.47 14.57 -8.82
CA LYS A 795 -36.58 15.51 -9.08
C LYS A 795 -36.25 16.48 -10.22
N TYR A 796 -35.02 17.00 -10.23
CA TYR A 796 -34.58 17.92 -11.26
C TYR A 796 -34.41 17.22 -12.62
N LEU A 797 -33.86 16.01 -12.64
CA LEU A 797 -33.70 15.21 -13.86
C LEU A 797 -35.05 14.91 -14.53
N VAL A 798 -36.09 14.66 -13.73
CA VAL A 798 -37.47 14.50 -14.21
C VAL A 798 -37.98 15.76 -14.91
N GLU A 799 -37.75 16.95 -14.34
CA GLU A 799 -38.14 18.22 -14.99
C GLU A 799 -37.37 18.44 -16.31
N PHE A 800 -36.08 18.09 -16.37
CA PHE A 800 -35.32 18.13 -17.63
C PHE A 800 -35.93 17.23 -18.71
N ILE A 801 -36.40 16.04 -18.35
CA ILE A 801 -37.04 15.12 -19.29
C ILE A 801 -38.39 15.68 -19.78
N ARG A 802 -39.19 16.29 -18.89
CA ARG A 802 -40.45 16.97 -19.26
C ARG A 802 -40.22 18.10 -20.25
N MET A 803 -39.14 18.87 -20.07
CA MET A 803 -38.82 20.01 -20.93
C MET A 803 -38.35 19.59 -22.32
N ASN A 804 -37.46 18.58 -22.45
CA ASN A 804 -36.98 18.12 -23.75
C ASN A 804 -36.39 16.69 -23.73
N TYR A 805 -37.27 15.69 -23.70
CA TYR A 805 -36.89 14.27 -23.73
C TYR A 805 -36.03 13.86 -24.93
N THR A 806 -36.22 14.47 -26.12
CA THR A 806 -35.50 14.08 -27.35
C THR A 806 -33.98 14.25 -27.23
N ARG A 807 -33.52 15.13 -26.34
CA ARG A 807 -32.10 15.43 -26.14
C ARG A 807 -31.50 14.85 -24.87
N VAL A 808 -32.32 14.63 -23.85
CA VAL A 808 -31.86 14.03 -22.59
C VAL A 808 -31.70 12.51 -22.73
N LEU A 809 -32.59 11.84 -23.47
CA LEU A 809 -32.57 10.39 -23.62
C LEU A 809 -31.26 9.87 -24.27
N PRO A 810 -30.75 10.45 -25.38
CA PRO A 810 -29.48 10.00 -25.97
C PRO A 810 -28.25 10.08 -25.06
N LEU A 811 -28.29 10.87 -23.98
CA LEU A 811 -27.18 11.00 -23.01
C LEU A 811 -26.96 9.68 -22.24
N PHE A 812 -28.03 8.96 -21.91
CA PHE A 812 -27.93 7.66 -21.24
C PHE A 812 -27.30 6.59 -22.15
N ALA A 813 -27.63 6.66 -23.44
CA ALA A 813 -27.07 5.84 -24.54
C ALA A 813 -25.59 6.13 -24.86
N GLY A 814 -25.04 7.25 -24.38
CA GLY A 814 -23.60 7.54 -24.42
C GLY A 814 -23.09 8.27 -25.66
N GLN A 815 -23.95 9.07 -26.29
CA GLN A 815 -23.61 9.86 -27.48
C GLN A 815 -23.01 11.26 -27.17
N SER A 816 -22.52 11.49 -25.96
CA SER A 816 -22.04 12.80 -25.53
C SER A 816 -20.51 12.92 -25.45
N THR A 817 -19.99 14.07 -25.86
CA THR A 817 -18.55 14.41 -25.82
C THR A 817 -18.06 14.73 -24.40
N LEU A 818 -18.95 15.22 -23.53
CA LEU A 818 -18.63 15.58 -22.14
C LEU A 818 -18.48 14.35 -21.24
N ARG A 819 -19.27 13.30 -21.51
CA ARG A 819 -19.22 12.02 -20.79
C ARG A 819 -17.81 11.44 -20.73
N ARG A 820 -17.10 11.44 -21.86
CA ARG A 820 -15.76 10.85 -21.93
C ARG A 820 -14.66 11.72 -21.36
N ARG A 821 -14.85 13.04 -21.28
CA ARG A 821 -13.78 13.99 -20.93
C ARG A 821 -13.97 14.70 -19.59
N VAL A 822 -15.19 14.75 -19.06
CA VAL A 822 -15.56 15.50 -17.85
C VAL A 822 -16.08 14.58 -16.75
N CYS A 823 -17.01 13.67 -17.07
CA CYS A 823 -17.73 12.89 -16.07
C CYS A 823 -16.84 11.81 -15.43
N HIS A 824 -17.03 11.54 -14.14
CA HIS A 824 -16.27 10.52 -13.43
C HIS A 824 -16.48 9.12 -14.08
N PRO A 825 -15.41 8.39 -14.44
CA PRO A 825 -15.53 7.11 -15.16
C PRO A 825 -16.40 6.06 -14.45
N SER A 826 -16.32 5.97 -13.11
CA SER A 826 -17.16 5.06 -12.32
C SER A 826 -18.64 5.46 -12.26
N SER A 827 -18.99 6.74 -12.48
CA SER A 827 -20.38 7.16 -12.61
C SER A 827 -20.91 6.85 -14.02
N GLU A 828 -20.06 6.96 -15.04
CA GLU A 828 -20.41 6.67 -16.43
C GLU A 828 -21.00 5.25 -16.62
N SER A 829 -20.43 4.25 -15.95
CA SER A 829 -20.95 2.89 -15.98
C SER A 829 -22.37 2.81 -15.41
N LEU A 830 -22.72 3.65 -14.46
CA LEU A 830 -24.03 3.63 -13.81
C LEU A 830 -25.14 4.37 -14.57
N TYR A 831 -24.88 4.98 -15.73
CA TYR A 831 -25.91 5.72 -16.47
C TYR A 831 -27.13 4.85 -16.81
N SER A 832 -26.92 3.57 -17.12
CA SER A 832 -28.01 2.61 -17.34
C SER A 832 -28.81 2.34 -16.07
N VAL A 833 -28.14 2.27 -14.91
CA VAL A 833 -28.79 2.12 -13.59
C VAL A 833 -29.64 3.34 -13.26
N VAL A 834 -29.10 4.54 -13.49
CA VAL A 834 -29.83 5.81 -13.28
C VAL A 834 -31.09 5.84 -14.15
N PHE A 835 -30.98 5.43 -15.42
CA PHE A 835 -32.11 5.36 -16.33
C PHE A 835 -33.23 4.47 -15.77
N PHE A 836 -32.94 3.23 -15.36
CA PHE A 836 -33.98 2.33 -14.84
C PHE A 836 -34.53 2.75 -13.48
N LYS A 837 -33.70 3.36 -12.61
CA LYS A 837 -34.16 3.91 -11.31
C LYS A 837 -35.14 5.08 -11.47
N LEU A 838 -35.11 5.81 -12.59
CA LEU A 838 -36.16 6.80 -12.91
C LEU A 838 -37.54 6.17 -13.07
N PHE A 839 -37.63 4.91 -13.52
CA PHE A 839 -38.90 4.20 -13.74
C PHE A 839 -39.39 3.43 -12.51
N GLU A 840 -38.56 3.25 -11.47
CA GLU A 840 -38.92 2.54 -10.23
C GLU A 840 -39.58 3.47 -9.19
N ARG A 841 -39.26 4.76 -9.22
CA ARG A 841 -39.93 5.77 -8.39
C ARG A 841 -41.24 6.17 -9.07
N ASP A 842 -42.30 5.46 -8.70
CA ASP A 842 -43.70 5.65 -9.15
C ASP A 842 -44.26 7.06 -8.85
N ASP A 843 -43.81 8.10 -9.54
CA ASP A 843 -44.65 9.28 -9.80
C ASP A 843 -45.46 9.00 -11.06
N SER A 844 -46.56 8.28 -10.87
CA SER A 844 -47.51 7.86 -11.89
C SER A 844 -48.07 9.01 -12.75
N SER A 845 -47.85 10.27 -12.37
CA SER A 845 -48.31 11.47 -13.08
C SER A 845 -47.44 11.92 -14.25
N LEU A 846 -46.20 11.44 -14.37
CA LEU A 846 -45.31 11.83 -15.48
C LEU A 846 -45.71 11.25 -16.83
N TRP A 847 -46.30 10.05 -16.81
CA TRP A 847 -46.45 9.22 -18.00
C TRP A 847 -47.90 8.76 -18.25
N SER A 848 -48.83 9.05 -17.33
CA SER A 848 -50.26 8.68 -17.45
C SER A 848 -51.12 9.75 -18.13
N GLU A 849 -50.68 11.02 -18.17
CA GLU A 849 -51.40 12.10 -18.84
C GLU A 849 -50.76 12.43 -20.20
N ASN A 850 -51.03 11.59 -21.21
CA ASN A 850 -51.10 11.92 -22.66
C ASN A 850 -50.00 12.75 -23.37
N GLN A 851 -48.84 13.06 -22.78
CA GLN A 851 -47.83 13.94 -23.44
C GLN A 851 -46.48 13.29 -23.80
N MET A 852 -46.18 12.06 -23.36
CA MET A 852 -44.96 11.34 -23.74
C MET A 852 -45.32 9.93 -24.28
N LEU A 853 -45.79 9.85 -25.52
CA LEU A 853 -45.86 8.55 -26.24
C LEU A 853 -44.43 7.97 -26.36
N PRO A 854 -44.21 6.66 -26.21
CA PRO A 854 -42.89 6.05 -26.39
C PRO A 854 -42.44 6.18 -27.83
N SER A 855 -41.68 7.23 -28.15
CA SER A 855 -41.09 7.40 -29.47
C SER A 855 -40.03 6.32 -29.73
N SER A 856 -39.76 6.01 -30.99
CA SER A 856 -38.65 5.12 -31.40
C SER A 856 -37.32 5.44 -30.70
N ALA A 857 -37.04 6.70 -30.40
CA ALA A 857 -35.84 7.16 -29.69
C ALA A 857 -35.78 6.71 -28.21
N LEU A 858 -36.91 6.71 -27.50
CA LEU A 858 -36.99 6.22 -26.12
C LEU A 858 -36.76 4.71 -26.07
N LEU A 859 -37.38 3.97 -26.99
CA LEU A 859 -37.26 2.52 -27.05
C LEU A 859 -35.83 2.07 -27.42
N THR A 860 -35.21 2.78 -28.37
CA THR A 860 -33.80 2.55 -28.76
C THR A 860 -32.85 2.82 -27.58
N THR A 861 -33.03 3.95 -26.89
CA THR A 861 -32.22 4.30 -25.71
C THR A 861 -32.40 3.26 -24.59
N ALA A 862 -33.63 2.84 -24.30
CA ALA A 862 -33.93 1.87 -23.26
C ALA A 862 -33.28 0.51 -23.54
N LEU A 863 -33.28 0.06 -24.81
CA LEU A 863 -32.59 -1.16 -25.23
C LEU A 863 -31.07 -1.04 -25.08
N GLU A 864 -30.47 0.09 -25.46
CA GLU A 864 -29.02 0.31 -25.28
C GLU A 864 -28.62 0.36 -23.80
N CYS A 865 -29.41 1.01 -22.95
CA CYS A 865 -29.21 1.00 -21.50
C CYS A 865 -29.37 -0.39 -20.90
N HIS A 866 -30.32 -1.19 -21.40
CA HIS A 866 -30.52 -2.59 -20.99
C HIS A 866 -29.29 -3.45 -21.30
N ILE A 867 -28.74 -3.33 -22.52
CA ILE A 867 -27.53 -4.04 -22.93
C ILE A 867 -26.35 -3.66 -22.02
N LYS A 868 -26.12 -2.35 -21.81
CA LYS A 868 -25.04 -1.88 -20.92
C LYS A 868 -25.21 -2.34 -19.48
N PHE A 869 -26.44 -2.32 -18.96
CA PHE A 869 -26.74 -2.82 -17.62
C PHE A 869 -26.43 -4.32 -17.49
N ARG A 870 -26.83 -5.12 -18.49
CA ARG A 870 -26.53 -6.56 -18.52
C ARG A 870 -25.02 -6.82 -18.57
N ASP A 871 -24.30 -6.12 -19.44
CA ASP A 871 -22.86 -6.31 -19.59
C ASP A 871 -22.12 -5.93 -18.30
N LEU A 872 -22.57 -4.89 -17.59
CA LEU A 872 -22.07 -4.55 -16.25
C LEU A 872 -22.40 -5.61 -15.20
N TYR A 873 -23.63 -6.14 -15.19
CA TYR A 873 -24.01 -7.22 -14.29
C TYR A 873 -23.20 -8.50 -14.53
N LEU A 874 -22.88 -8.82 -15.80
CA LEU A 874 -22.04 -9.96 -16.17
C LEU A 874 -20.56 -9.76 -15.80
N LEU A 875 -20.03 -8.54 -15.95
CA LEU A 875 -18.68 -8.17 -15.50
C LEU A 875 -18.54 -8.19 -13.97
N CYS A 876 -19.61 -7.88 -13.24
CA CYS A 876 -19.66 -7.84 -11.77
C CYS A 876 -20.28 -9.11 -11.15
N GLY A 877 -20.17 -10.28 -11.79
CA GLY A 877 -20.69 -11.55 -11.27
C GLY A 877 -20.28 -11.86 -9.82
N PRO A 878 -20.89 -12.89 -9.15
CA PRO A 878 -20.88 -13.06 -7.69
C PRO A 878 -19.55 -13.58 -7.11
N LEU A 879 -18.43 -12.96 -7.47
CA LEU A 879 -17.08 -13.26 -7.00
C LEU A 879 -16.29 -11.95 -6.88
N THR A 880 -16.02 -11.58 -5.63
CA THR A 880 -15.00 -10.64 -5.09
C THR A 880 -15.56 -9.38 -4.42
N PRO A 881 -15.54 -9.29 -3.07
CA PRO A 881 -15.78 -8.05 -2.36
C PRO A 881 -14.50 -7.21 -2.42
N SER A 882 -14.36 -6.41 -3.48
CA SER A 882 -13.34 -5.36 -3.48
C SER A 882 -13.67 -4.35 -2.38
N ARG A 883 -12.69 -4.09 -1.52
CA ARG A 883 -12.82 -3.50 -0.18
C ARG A 883 -13.16 -1.99 -0.15
N THR A 884 -13.71 -1.43 -1.22
CA THR A 884 -14.09 0.00 -1.26
C THR A 884 -15.55 0.27 -1.66
N LEU A 885 -16.36 -0.72 -2.04
CA LEU A 885 -17.78 -0.50 -2.34
C LEU A 885 -18.68 -1.58 -1.73
N GLY A 886 -18.92 -1.51 -0.41
CA GLY A 886 -19.97 -2.32 0.23
C GLY A 886 -21.40 -2.02 -0.27
N HIS A 887 -21.58 -0.93 -1.02
CA HIS A 887 -22.88 -0.52 -1.56
C HIS A 887 -23.15 -0.97 -3.00
N THR A 888 -22.16 -1.41 -3.78
CA THR A 888 -22.41 -1.88 -5.16
C THR A 888 -23.19 -3.19 -5.21
N ASP A 889 -23.04 -4.05 -4.21
CA ASP A 889 -23.81 -5.31 -4.09
C ASP A 889 -25.31 -5.04 -3.83
N GLN A 890 -25.66 -3.87 -3.27
CA GLN A 890 -27.06 -3.43 -3.15
C GLN A 890 -27.59 -2.78 -4.43
N ILE A 891 -26.72 -2.17 -5.25
CA ILE A 891 -27.09 -1.43 -6.47
C ILE A 891 -27.32 -2.39 -7.65
N LEU A 892 -26.55 -3.48 -7.76
CA LEU A 892 -26.64 -4.47 -8.85
C LEU A 892 -27.32 -5.77 -8.36
N SER A 893 -28.53 -5.67 -7.80
CA SER A 893 -29.27 -6.82 -7.31
C SER A 893 -30.02 -7.57 -8.43
N VAL A 894 -30.30 -8.86 -8.20
CA VAL A 894 -31.20 -9.67 -9.05
C VAL A 894 -32.59 -9.02 -9.15
N GLU A 895 -33.03 -8.38 -8.08
CA GLU A 895 -34.30 -7.63 -8.02
C GLU A 895 -34.31 -6.44 -8.98
N LEU A 896 -33.19 -5.69 -9.10
CA LEU A 896 -33.09 -4.60 -10.06
C LEU A 896 -33.11 -5.11 -11.49
N LEU A 897 -32.44 -6.24 -11.78
CA LEU A 897 -32.48 -6.85 -13.12
C LEU A 897 -33.90 -7.31 -13.50
N ALA A 898 -34.65 -7.88 -12.54
CA ALA A 898 -36.06 -8.20 -12.72
C ALA A 898 -36.92 -6.95 -12.92
N ALA A 899 -36.67 -5.87 -12.16
CA ALA A 899 -37.35 -4.59 -12.33
C ALA A 899 -37.07 -3.96 -13.70
N CYS A 900 -35.81 -3.97 -14.17
CA CYS A 900 -35.43 -3.50 -15.51
C CYS A 900 -36.18 -4.26 -16.61
N ASN A 901 -36.26 -5.59 -16.51
CA ASN A 901 -36.99 -6.42 -17.46
C ASN A 901 -38.51 -6.14 -17.46
N ASN A 902 -39.09 -5.88 -16.28
CA ASN A 902 -40.51 -5.49 -16.15
C ASN A 902 -40.78 -4.10 -16.73
N THR A 903 -39.88 -3.14 -16.51
CA THR A 903 -39.95 -1.80 -17.10
C THR A 903 -39.85 -1.88 -18.63
N MET A 904 -38.94 -2.71 -19.16
CA MET A 904 -38.84 -2.96 -20.60
C MET A 904 -40.14 -3.54 -21.18
N LEU A 905 -40.76 -4.51 -20.49
CA LEU A 905 -42.06 -5.06 -20.90
C LEU A 905 -43.16 -3.98 -20.93
N ARG A 906 -43.22 -3.10 -19.92
CA ARG A 906 -44.17 -1.98 -19.89
C ARG A 906 -43.95 -1.00 -21.05
N LEU A 907 -42.70 -0.58 -21.29
CA LEU A 907 -42.36 0.32 -22.39
C LEU A 907 -42.66 -0.29 -23.76
N ILE A 908 -42.35 -1.57 -23.94
CA ILE A 908 -42.68 -2.31 -25.17
C ILE A 908 -44.20 -2.40 -25.34
N ASN A 909 -44.98 -2.62 -24.28
CA ASN A 909 -46.44 -2.70 -24.39
C ASN A 909 -47.11 -1.35 -24.69
N LEU A 910 -46.54 -0.23 -24.28
CA LEU A 910 -47.07 1.11 -24.53
C LEU A 910 -46.67 1.73 -25.88
N SER A 911 -45.67 1.16 -26.59
CA SER A 911 -45.18 1.72 -27.86
C SER A 911 -46.09 1.43 -29.06
N LEU A 912 -46.07 2.32 -30.06
CA LEU A 912 -46.82 2.17 -31.31
C LEU A 912 -46.14 1.15 -32.26
N PRO A 913 -46.90 0.55 -33.19
CA PRO A 913 -46.38 -0.47 -34.11
C PRO A 913 -45.24 0.04 -35.01
N ALA A 914 -45.34 1.29 -35.47
CA ALA A 914 -44.34 1.93 -36.32
C ALA A 914 -43.00 2.13 -35.58
N ASP A 915 -43.02 2.40 -34.28
CA ASP A 915 -41.82 2.61 -33.47
C ASP A 915 -41.04 1.31 -33.21
N ILE A 916 -41.73 0.18 -33.17
CA ILE A 916 -41.12 -1.16 -33.03
C ILE A 916 -40.47 -1.59 -34.35
N GLN A 917 -41.09 -1.29 -35.49
CA GLN A 917 -40.57 -1.61 -36.82
C GLN A 917 -39.34 -0.76 -37.19
N ASN A 918 -39.23 0.45 -36.64
CA ASN A 918 -38.12 1.38 -36.87
C ASN A 918 -36.88 1.13 -35.97
N LEU A 919 -36.86 0.05 -35.18
CA LEU A 919 -35.72 -0.25 -34.31
C LEU A 919 -34.51 -0.80 -35.08
N PRO A 920 -33.26 -0.46 -34.70
CA PRO A 920 -32.07 -1.03 -35.32
C PRO A 920 -31.92 -2.52 -35.00
N ASP A 921 -31.83 -3.37 -36.03
CA ASP A 921 -31.65 -4.83 -35.89
C ASP A 921 -30.44 -5.22 -35.01
N THR A 922 -29.37 -4.41 -35.06
CA THR A 922 -28.13 -4.61 -34.29
C THR A 922 -28.34 -4.49 -32.78
N VAL A 923 -29.23 -3.60 -32.34
CA VAL A 923 -29.55 -3.39 -30.92
C VAL A 923 -30.52 -4.48 -30.43
N VAL A 924 -31.48 -4.87 -31.26
CA VAL A 924 -32.45 -5.94 -30.95
C VAL A 924 -31.72 -7.28 -30.75
N GLN A 925 -30.78 -7.63 -31.62
CA GLN A 925 -30.01 -8.89 -31.51
C GLN A 925 -29.10 -8.96 -30.27
N ARG A 926 -28.62 -7.81 -29.77
CA ARG A 926 -27.74 -7.75 -28.58
C ARG A 926 -28.49 -7.75 -27.25
N SER A 927 -29.79 -7.44 -27.25
CA SER A 927 -30.65 -7.45 -26.05
C SER A 927 -30.83 -8.85 -25.44
N SER A 928 -31.33 -8.96 -24.20
CA SER A 928 -31.54 -10.27 -23.54
C SER A 928 -32.58 -11.14 -24.28
N PRO A 929 -32.49 -12.48 -24.17
CA PRO A 929 -33.47 -13.38 -24.80
C PRO A 929 -34.92 -13.10 -24.35
N GLU A 930 -35.10 -12.61 -23.12
CA GLU A 930 -36.40 -12.21 -22.58
C GLU A 930 -36.97 -10.99 -23.30
N VAL A 931 -36.17 -9.93 -23.48
CA VAL A 931 -36.58 -8.71 -24.19
C VAL A 931 -36.82 -9.01 -25.68
N GLN A 932 -36.01 -9.86 -26.30
CA GLN A 932 -36.25 -10.35 -27.67
C GLN A 932 -37.57 -11.11 -27.78
N SER A 933 -37.94 -11.89 -26.76
CA SER A 933 -39.21 -12.61 -26.74
C SER A 933 -40.40 -11.65 -26.67
N TYR A 934 -40.32 -10.58 -25.87
CA TYR A 934 -41.36 -9.55 -25.77
C TYR A 934 -41.55 -8.81 -27.10
N LEU A 935 -40.46 -8.42 -27.76
CA LEU A 935 -40.51 -7.77 -29.08
C LEU A 935 -41.13 -8.71 -30.14
N ARG A 936 -40.81 -10.02 -30.12
CA ARG A 936 -41.41 -11.00 -31.03
C ARG A 936 -42.90 -11.23 -30.76
N ILE A 937 -43.31 -11.30 -29.49
CA ILE A 937 -44.72 -11.50 -29.11
C ILE A 937 -45.55 -10.31 -29.57
N LYS A 938 -45.10 -9.08 -29.29
CA LYS A 938 -45.81 -7.88 -29.72
C LYS A 938 -45.79 -7.70 -31.23
N GLY A 939 -44.67 -8.02 -31.91
CA GLY A 939 -44.60 -8.04 -33.37
C GLY A 939 -45.59 -9.02 -34.01
N LYS A 940 -45.81 -10.19 -33.40
CA LYS A 940 -46.82 -11.16 -33.85
C LYS A 940 -48.25 -10.69 -33.62
N GLN A 941 -48.53 -10.06 -32.47
CA GLN A 941 -49.85 -9.48 -32.15
C GLN A 941 -50.24 -8.31 -33.05
N LEU A 942 -49.26 -7.67 -33.69
CA LEU A 942 -49.47 -6.56 -34.64
C LEU A 942 -49.58 -7.03 -36.09
N ALA A 943 -49.12 -8.26 -36.38
CA ALA A 943 -49.24 -8.88 -37.70
C ALA A 943 -50.54 -9.70 -37.86
N SER A 944 -51.16 -10.10 -36.73
CA SER A 944 -52.53 -10.61 -36.64
C SER A 944 -53.52 -9.45 -36.52
#